data_AF-A0A7C5AL99-F1
#
_entry.id   AF-A0A7C5AL99-F1
#
_cell.length_a   1.000
_cell.length_b   1.000
_cell.length_c   1.000
_cell.angle_alpha   90.00
_cell.angle_beta   90.00
_cell.angle_gamma   90.00
#
_symmetry.space_group_name_H-M   'P 1'
#
loop_
_entity.id
_entity.type
_entity.pdbx_description
1 polymer ?
#
loop_
_entity_poly.entity_id
_entity_poly.type
_entity_poly.pdbx_seq_one_letter_code
_entity_poly.pdbx_strand_id
1 'polypeptide(L)'
;MSPGDTEVTLTLGGLHCAACVARVERALNQVPGVRQAAVNLATRQAKVRFDSGQATVAALQQAVRTAGYEVEAWSLEAPPPTPPEEEARVFKRRFLVALILSLPVIVGHFSPALPLWLGLGHHAWPVVLFFFTTPVLFYSGASFFLGAWKAARHGAATMDTLVALGTTAAYVYSAWVAFFPETVVRLAGASAVYFDTTVMIITFILLGRWLEARSRGRASEAIRRLFALSPPTARVRRNGKELEVPLAQVEVGDLVMVRPGEKIPVDGVVVEGASSVDESMLTGESLPAAKEPGAEVWGGTLNQRGFLVYRATRVGRDMVLSQIIRLVEAAQAAKAPIERLADRVAGVFVPVVMALAFLTFLGWLLFGPPPALTPALVNMVAVLIIACPCALGLATPTAVMVGSGRGTEMGILLRGGDTLERAYRLTTVVFDKTGTLTRGRPVITDVVALQNMGEDEVLAWAAALEEKSEHPLAEAVVQAARERSLNLPGVEDFEALPGLGVKAQVVGRQVLLGNLSFCLREGLSWEKVSHFQDHFAQEGKTVIYLAVDGKIAGLLAAADTLKPGAPEALAALRDMGLKLSLLSGDNRRTVAAVAAQVGIDDIMAEVLPGDKAARIAELQSQGQVVAMVGDGVNDAPALAQADVGIALGTGADVALEAADLTLIRDDLTLIPQAIRLARQMMRIIRQNLFWAFCYNTVALPAAALGYLSPAVAALAMALSSVSVVSNSLRLRRFGKNT
;
A
#
# COMPACT_ATOMS: atom_id res chain seq x y z
N MET A 1 -22.93 -4.40 -2.61
CA MET A 1 -22.83 -4.38 -4.09
C MET A 1 -24.24 -4.49 -4.66
N SER A 2 -24.60 -3.65 -5.64
CA SER A 2 -25.86 -3.80 -6.39
C SER A 2 -25.81 -5.05 -7.27
N PRO A 3 -26.92 -5.75 -7.56
CA PRO A 3 -26.92 -6.83 -8.54
C PRO A 3 -26.49 -6.28 -9.89
N GLY A 4 -25.37 -6.77 -10.46
CA GLY A 4 -24.87 -6.39 -11.79
C GLY A 4 -23.50 -5.68 -11.83
N ASP A 5 -22.99 -5.21 -10.69
CA ASP A 5 -21.70 -4.50 -10.62
C ASP A 5 -20.53 -5.50 -10.67
N THR A 6 -19.74 -5.44 -11.75
CA THR A 6 -18.63 -6.36 -12.03
C THR A 6 -17.31 -5.60 -12.10
N GLU A 7 -16.24 -6.18 -11.55
CA GLU A 7 -14.90 -5.64 -11.66
C GLU A 7 -14.05 -6.50 -12.61
N VAL A 8 -13.33 -5.87 -13.53
CA VAL A 8 -12.38 -6.56 -14.43
C VAL A 8 -11.04 -5.85 -14.40
N THR A 9 -9.97 -6.63 -14.51
CA THR A 9 -8.62 -6.11 -14.69
C THR A 9 -8.18 -6.32 -16.15
N LEU A 10 -7.80 -5.24 -16.82
CA LEU A 10 -7.23 -5.24 -18.17
C LEU A 10 -5.72 -5.01 -18.08
N THR A 11 -4.90 -5.90 -18.63
CA THR A 11 -3.46 -5.69 -18.79
C THR A 11 -3.22 -4.90 -20.07
N LEU A 12 -2.54 -3.76 -19.95
CA LEU A 12 -2.41 -2.75 -20.99
C LEU A 12 -1.00 -2.71 -21.59
N GLY A 13 -0.93 -2.69 -22.92
CA GLY A 13 0.31 -2.51 -23.69
C GLY A 13 0.51 -1.06 -24.14
N GLY A 14 1.76 -0.59 -24.15
CA GLY A 14 2.16 0.71 -24.70
C GLY A 14 1.97 1.93 -23.79
N LEU A 15 1.69 1.73 -22.50
CA LEU A 15 1.66 2.82 -21.50
C LEU A 15 3.10 3.21 -21.09
N HIS A 16 3.47 4.48 -21.28
CA HIS A 16 4.82 4.97 -20.99
C HIS A 16 4.89 6.24 -20.14
N CYS A 17 3.77 6.92 -19.89
CA CYS A 17 3.76 8.15 -19.10
C CYS A 17 2.38 8.41 -18.46
N ALA A 18 2.34 9.35 -17.52
CA ALA A 18 1.12 9.74 -16.82
C ALA A 18 0.04 10.30 -17.77
N ALA A 19 0.44 11.00 -18.85
CA ALA A 19 -0.51 11.45 -19.88
C ALA A 19 -1.17 10.29 -20.64
N CYS A 20 -0.47 9.15 -20.81
CA CYS A 20 -1.08 7.94 -21.39
C CYS A 20 -2.15 7.35 -20.47
N VAL A 21 -1.84 7.26 -19.17
CA VAL A 21 -2.76 6.77 -18.13
C VAL A 21 -4.03 7.61 -18.11
N ALA A 22 -3.90 8.93 -17.99
CA ALA A 22 -5.03 9.85 -17.93
C ALA A 22 -5.90 9.82 -19.20
N ARG A 23 -5.36 9.38 -20.35
CA ARG A 23 -6.13 9.19 -21.58
C ARG A 23 -6.93 7.89 -21.55
N VAL A 24 -6.29 6.77 -21.21
CA VAL A 24 -6.98 5.47 -21.14
C VAL A 24 -8.08 5.49 -20.08
N GLU A 25 -7.83 6.10 -18.91
CA GLU A 25 -8.85 6.30 -17.88
C GLU A 25 -10.03 7.11 -18.39
N ARG A 26 -9.79 8.23 -19.07
CA ARG A 26 -10.88 9.03 -19.64
C ARG A 26 -11.70 8.24 -20.66
N ALA A 27 -11.03 7.47 -21.53
CA ALA A 27 -11.72 6.65 -22.51
C ALA A 27 -12.57 5.55 -21.85
N LEU A 28 -12.05 4.88 -20.82
CA LEU A 28 -12.77 3.85 -20.08
C LEU A 28 -13.95 4.43 -19.28
N ASN A 29 -13.77 5.55 -18.59
CA ASN A 29 -14.83 6.23 -17.83
C ASN A 29 -15.93 6.82 -18.73
N GLN A 30 -15.68 6.99 -20.03
CA GLN A 30 -16.69 7.45 -21.00
C GLN A 30 -17.54 6.30 -21.56
N VAL A 31 -17.20 5.04 -21.31
CA VAL A 31 -18.01 3.90 -21.75
C VAL A 31 -19.31 3.86 -20.94
N PRO A 32 -20.50 3.88 -21.57
CA PRO A 32 -21.77 3.76 -20.86
C PRO A 32 -21.81 2.50 -20.00
N GLY A 33 -22.23 2.62 -18.74
CA GLY A 33 -22.23 1.51 -17.78
C GLY A 33 -20.95 1.38 -16.93
N VAL A 34 -19.86 2.10 -17.25
CA VAL A 34 -18.67 2.17 -16.39
C VAL A 34 -18.92 3.13 -15.24
N ARG A 35 -18.76 2.64 -14.01
CA ARG A 35 -18.86 3.42 -12.77
C ARG A 35 -17.53 4.10 -12.46
N GLN A 36 -16.45 3.34 -12.61
CA GLN A 36 -15.10 3.77 -12.26
C GLN A 36 -14.07 2.98 -13.06
N ALA A 37 -13.11 3.68 -13.66
CA ALA A 37 -11.91 3.10 -14.23
C ALA A 37 -10.67 3.80 -13.65
N ALA A 38 -9.74 3.00 -13.14
CA ALA A 38 -8.44 3.44 -12.64
C ALA A 38 -7.33 2.67 -13.36
N VAL A 39 -6.33 3.38 -13.88
CA VAL A 39 -5.20 2.81 -14.60
C VAL A 39 -3.93 3.06 -13.79
N ASN A 40 -3.17 1.99 -13.57
CA ASN A 40 -1.90 2.05 -12.86
C ASN A 40 -0.75 1.89 -13.85
N LEU A 41 0.11 2.90 -13.95
CA LEU A 41 1.27 2.88 -14.85
C LEU A 41 2.31 1.82 -14.44
N ALA A 42 2.47 1.58 -13.15
CA ALA A 42 3.50 0.67 -12.63
C ALA A 42 3.17 -0.80 -12.89
N THR A 43 1.90 -1.18 -12.72
CA THR A 43 1.43 -2.54 -12.98
C THR A 43 0.92 -2.72 -14.41
N ARG A 44 0.75 -1.62 -15.16
CA ARG A 44 0.13 -1.58 -16.49
C ARG A 44 -1.26 -2.21 -16.52
N GLN A 45 -2.00 -2.07 -15.44
CA GLN A 45 -3.33 -2.63 -15.31
C GLN A 45 -4.37 -1.51 -15.24
N ALA A 46 -5.51 -1.71 -15.91
CA ALA A 46 -6.72 -0.96 -15.68
C ALA A 46 -7.69 -1.80 -14.85
N LYS A 47 -8.07 -1.33 -13.66
CA LYS A 47 -9.21 -1.87 -12.93
C LYS A 47 -10.45 -1.07 -13.32
N VAL A 48 -11.46 -1.79 -13.79
CA VAL A 48 -12.71 -1.18 -14.28
C VAL A 48 -13.89 -1.83 -13.56
N ARG A 49 -14.67 -0.99 -12.87
CA ARG A 49 -15.97 -1.36 -12.29
C ARG A 49 -17.07 -0.90 -13.23
N PHE A 50 -17.90 -1.84 -13.66
CA PHE A 50 -18.94 -1.59 -14.64
C PHE A 50 -20.18 -2.44 -14.38
N ASP A 51 -21.32 -1.91 -14.79
CA ASP A 51 -22.59 -2.63 -14.84
C ASP A 51 -22.57 -3.60 -16.01
N SER A 52 -22.55 -4.90 -15.70
CA SER A 52 -22.55 -5.99 -16.69
C SER A 52 -23.81 -6.03 -17.57
N GLY A 53 -24.89 -5.34 -17.18
CA GLY A 53 -26.08 -5.14 -18.01
C GLY A 53 -25.93 -4.03 -19.06
N GLN A 54 -24.96 -3.13 -18.92
CA GLN A 54 -24.79 -1.95 -19.78
C GLN A 54 -23.46 -1.93 -20.56
N ALA A 55 -22.39 -2.51 -20.00
CA ALA A 55 -21.09 -2.59 -20.63
C ALA A 55 -20.58 -4.03 -20.69
N THR A 56 -19.81 -4.34 -21.74
CA THR A 56 -19.11 -5.62 -21.89
C THR A 56 -17.61 -5.41 -21.89
N VAL A 57 -16.84 -6.44 -21.52
CA VAL A 57 -15.37 -6.40 -21.57
C VAL A 57 -14.87 -6.05 -22.99
N ALA A 58 -15.57 -6.50 -24.03
CA ALA A 58 -15.26 -6.14 -25.41
C ALA A 58 -15.40 -4.63 -25.67
N ALA A 59 -16.43 -3.97 -25.13
CA ALA A 59 -16.59 -2.52 -25.23
C ALA A 59 -15.46 -1.78 -24.50
N LEU A 60 -15.02 -2.28 -23.35
CA LEU A 60 -13.86 -1.73 -22.62
C LEU A 60 -12.57 -1.87 -23.42
N GLN A 61 -12.31 -3.05 -24.00
CA GLN A 61 -11.16 -3.28 -24.87
C GLN A 61 -11.17 -2.37 -26.10
N GLN A 62 -12.35 -2.16 -26.69
CA GLN A 62 -12.52 -1.26 -27.81
C GLN A 62 -12.25 0.20 -27.43
N ALA A 63 -12.68 0.64 -26.24
CA ALA A 63 -12.37 1.98 -25.73
C ALA A 63 -10.86 2.19 -25.54
N VAL A 64 -10.15 1.20 -25.00
CA VAL A 64 -8.67 1.23 -24.88
C VAL A 64 -8.00 1.32 -26.26
N ARG A 65 -8.45 0.51 -27.23
CA ARG A 65 -7.94 0.54 -28.61
C ARG A 65 -8.21 1.88 -29.30
N THR A 66 -9.40 2.44 -29.09
CA THR A 66 -9.79 3.75 -29.62
C THR A 66 -8.95 4.87 -29.01
N ALA A 67 -8.47 4.71 -27.77
CA ALA A 67 -7.53 5.63 -27.12
C ALA A 67 -6.07 5.47 -27.63
N GLY A 68 -5.78 4.47 -28.46
CA GLY A 68 -4.47 4.22 -29.08
C GLY A 68 -3.59 3.20 -28.37
N TYR A 69 -4.15 2.40 -27.45
CA TYR A 69 -3.41 1.43 -26.62
C TYR A 69 -3.89 0.00 -26.84
N GLU A 70 -3.10 -0.96 -26.38
CA GLU A 70 -3.38 -2.39 -26.56
C GLU A 70 -3.87 -3.01 -25.23
N VAL A 71 -4.75 -4.01 -25.33
CA VAL A 71 -5.10 -4.87 -24.20
C VAL A 71 -4.45 -6.22 -24.46
N GLU A 72 -3.41 -6.56 -23.69
CA GLU A 72 -2.62 -7.78 -23.85
C GLU A 72 -3.36 -8.99 -23.26
N ALA A 73 -4.04 -8.78 -22.13
CA ALA A 73 -4.84 -9.78 -21.45
C ALA A 73 -5.95 -9.11 -20.64
N TRP A 74 -6.95 -9.87 -20.24
CA TRP A 74 -7.93 -9.46 -19.24
C TRP A 74 -8.31 -10.65 -18.39
N SER A 75 -8.67 -10.39 -17.15
CA SER A 75 -9.10 -11.42 -16.21
C SER A 75 -9.99 -10.81 -15.14
N LEU A 76 -10.88 -11.66 -14.61
CA LEU A 76 -11.71 -11.33 -13.45
C LEU A 76 -10.86 -11.33 -12.15
N GLU A 77 -9.75 -12.06 -12.15
CA GLU A 77 -8.76 -12.07 -11.08
C GLU A 77 -7.52 -11.29 -11.51
N ALA A 78 -6.92 -10.49 -10.63
CA ALA A 78 -5.69 -9.78 -10.96
C ALA A 78 -4.55 -10.81 -11.22
N PRO A 79 -3.97 -10.85 -12.43
CA PRO A 79 -2.86 -11.74 -12.70
C PRO A 79 -1.60 -11.21 -12.00
N PRO A 80 -0.65 -12.09 -11.62
CA PRO A 80 0.58 -11.66 -10.99
C PRO A 80 1.29 -10.62 -11.88
N PRO A 81 1.90 -9.57 -11.30
CA PRO A 81 2.51 -8.50 -12.07
C PRO A 81 3.60 -9.04 -13.00
N THR A 82 3.46 -8.77 -14.30
CA THR A 82 4.42 -9.17 -15.36
C THR A 82 5.85 -8.76 -14.99
N PRO A 83 6.88 -9.56 -15.32
CA PRO A 83 8.28 -9.24 -15.07
C PRO A 83 8.71 -7.88 -15.63
N PRO A 84 8.99 -6.88 -14.76
CA PRO A 84 9.56 -5.59 -15.17
C PRO A 84 10.95 -5.74 -15.80
N GLU A 85 11.56 -6.91 -15.63
CA GLU A 85 12.88 -7.25 -16.17
C GLU A 85 12.92 -7.32 -17.68
N GLU A 86 11.83 -7.74 -18.35
CA GLU A 86 11.82 -7.83 -19.81
C GLU A 86 11.86 -6.45 -20.44
N GLU A 87 11.07 -5.50 -19.92
CA GLU A 87 11.08 -4.12 -20.38
C GLU A 87 12.43 -3.43 -20.10
N ALA A 88 12.98 -3.62 -18.90
CA ALA A 88 14.30 -3.10 -18.57
C ALA A 88 15.38 -3.71 -19.47
N ARG A 89 15.29 -4.99 -19.85
CA ARG A 89 16.19 -5.64 -20.82
C ARG A 89 16.03 -5.06 -22.23
N VAL A 90 14.80 -4.81 -22.68
CA VAL A 90 14.53 -4.20 -24.00
C VAL A 90 15.12 -2.79 -24.08
N PHE A 91 14.87 -1.93 -23.07
CA PHE A 91 15.46 -0.59 -23.02
C PHE A 91 16.98 -0.66 -22.88
N LYS A 92 17.52 -1.60 -22.08
CA LYS A 92 18.97 -1.82 -21.98
C LYS A 92 19.59 -2.15 -23.33
N ARG A 93 18.98 -3.06 -24.10
CA ARG A 93 19.48 -3.45 -25.43
C ARG A 93 19.47 -2.26 -26.40
N ARG A 94 18.36 -1.53 -26.47
CA ARG A 94 18.26 -0.33 -27.33
C ARG A 94 19.24 0.76 -26.92
N PHE A 95 19.40 0.98 -25.61
CA PHE A 95 20.39 1.91 -25.05
C PHE A 95 21.81 1.49 -25.43
N LEU A 96 22.20 0.22 -25.26
CA LEU A 96 23.54 -0.25 -25.61
C LEU A 96 23.84 -0.08 -27.10
N VAL A 97 22.89 -0.42 -27.97
CA VAL A 97 23.02 -0.19 -29.42
C VAL A 97 23.16 1.30 -29.71
N ALA A 98 22.32 2.15 -29.12
CA ALA A 98 22.39 3.59 -29.29
C ALA A 98 23.74 4.16 -28.80
N LEU A 99 24.20 3.71 -27.63
CA LEU A 99 25.46 4.14 -27.03
C LEU A 99 26.65 3.81 -27.94
N ILE A 100 26.76 2.56 -28.38
CA ILE A 100 27.86 2.10 -29.25
C ILE A 100 27.90 2.89 -30.55
N LEU A 101 26.74 3.10 -31.19
CA LEU A 101 26.67 3.83 -32.46
C LEU A 101 26.79 5.35 -32.28
N SER A 102 26.44 5.90 -31.11
CA SER A 102 26.59 7.32 -30.80
C SER A 102 28.03 7.71 -30.47
N LEU A 103 28.86 6.77 -29.98
CA LEU A 103 30.25 7.05 -29.58
C LEU A 103 31.08 7.65 -30.72
N PRO A 104 31.14 7.08 -31.94
CA PRO A 104 31.86 7.68 -33.06
C PRO A 104 31.37 9.08 -33.41
N VAL A 105 30.07 9.33 -33.32
CA VAL A 105 29.46 10.63 -33.62
C VAL A 105 29.85 11.67 -32.57
N ILE A 106 29.81 11.30 -31.29
CA ILE A 106 30.19 12.18 -30.17
C ILE A 106 31.68 12.49 -30.20
N VAL A 107 32.54 11.46 -30.32
CA VAL A 107 34.00 11.66 -30.43
C VAL A 107 34.34 12.52 -31.64
N GLY A 108 33.60 12.31 -32.74
CA GLY A 108 33.63 13.14 -33.93
C GLY A 108 33.34 14.62 -33.73
N HIS A 109 32.35 14.93 -32.89
CA HIS A 109 31.98 16.30 -32.56
C HIS A 109 33.06 16.99 -31.70
N PHE A 110 33.64 16.27 -30.74
CA PHE A 110 34.65 16.83 -29.82
C PHE A 110 36.08 16.81 -30.34
N SER A 111 36.37 16.04 -31.39
CA SER A 111 37.70 15.94 -32.00
C SER A 111 37.68 16.37 -33.47
N PRO A 112 37.84 17.69 -33.75
CA PRO A 112 37.90 18.22 -35.11
C PRO A 112 39.07 17.65 -35.94
N ALA A 113 40.09 17.10 -35.28
CA ALA A 113 41.26 16.47 -35.90
C ALA A 113 41.01 15.02 -36.34
N LEU A 114 39.98 14.36 -35.80
CA LEU A 114 39.69 12.95 -36.08
C LEU A 114 39.41 12.67 -37.58
N PRO A 115 38.64 13.49 -38.32
CA PRO A 115 38.40 13.27 -39.74
C PRO A 115 39.69 13.37 -40.57
N LEU A 116 40.55 14.33 -40.22
CA LEU A 116 41.88 14.52 -40.82
C LEU A 116 42.79 13.31 -40.58
N TRP A 117 42.79 12.76 -39.36
CA TRP A 117 43.57 11.55 -39.01
C TRP A 117 43.10 10.29 -39.74
N LEU A 118 41.80 10.20 -40.01
CA LEU A 118 41.19 9.08 -40.75
C LEU A 118 41.27 9.24 -42.28
N GLY A 119 41.89 10.33 -42.78
CA GLY A 119 41.98 10.63 -44.21
C GLY A 119 40.64 10.97 -44.86
N LEU A 120 39.63 11.33 -44.07
CA LEU A 120 38.30 11.68 -44.53
C LEU A 120 38.22 13.20 -44.78
N GLY A 121 37.92 13.58 -46.02
CA GLY A 121 37.72 14.99 -46.38
C GLY A 121 36.49 15.61 -45.70
N HIS A 122 36.44 16.94 -45.67
CA HIS A 122 35.35 17.72 -45.05
C HIS A 122 33.93 17.37 -45.57
N HIS A 123 33.82 16.80 -46.78
CA HIS A 123 32.56 16.34 -47.37
C HIS A 123 32.19 14.89 -47.01
N ALA A 124 33.17 14.02 -46.79
CA ALA A 124 32.93 12.60 -46.49
C ALA A 124 32.52 12.40 -45.03
N TRP A 125 33.04 13.23 -44.12
CA TRP A 125 32.81 13.09 -42.69
C TRP A 125 31.32 13.21 -42.27
N PRO A 126 30.56 14.24 -42.71
CA PRO A 126 29.11 14.31 -42.47
C PRO A 126 28.32 13.09 -42.94
N VAL A 127 28.73 12.48 -44.06
CA VAL A 127 28.09 11.28 -44.62
C VAL A 127 28.38 10.05 -43.75
N VAL A 128 29.59 9.91 -43.21
CA VAL A 128 29.90 8.85 -42.23
C VAL A 128 29.04 9.02 -40.98
N LEU A 129 28.93 10.24 -40.45
CA LEU A 129 28.07 10.53 -39.29
C LEU A 129 26.59 10.20 -39.55
N PHE A 130 26.10 10.44 -40.77
CA PHE A 130 24.75 10.06 -41.18
C PHE A 130 24.50 8.55 -41.05
N PHE A 131 25.45 7.70 -41.49
CA PHE A 131 25.31 6.24 -41.41
C PHE A 131 25.31 5.72 -39.96
N PHE A 132 26.09 6.33 -39.05
CA PHE A 132 26.03 5.99 -37.63
C PHE A 132 24.74 6.48 -36.96
N THR A 133 24.23 7.64 -37.37
CA THR A 133 23.05 8.26 -36.74
C THR A 133 21.74 7.59 -37.17
N THR A 134 21.67 7.11 -38.42
CA THR A 134 20.44 6.55 -39.01
C THR A 134 19.88 5.35 -38.22
N PRO A 135 20.68 4.31 -37.85
CA PRO A 135 20.17 3.23 -37.02
C PRO A 135 19.81 3.67 -35.59
N VAL A 136 20.51 4.66 -35.02
CA VAL A 136 20.15 5.22 -33.71
C VAL A 136 18.76 5.85 -33.76
N LEU A 137 18.45 6.61 -34.81
CA LEU A 137 17.14 7.23 -35.02
C LEU A 137 16.04 6.20 -35.26
N PHE A 138 16.21 5.31 -36.23
CA PHE A 138 15.13 4.45 -36.72
C PHE A 138 14.98 3.12 -35.98
N TYR A 139 16.04 2.59 -35.36
CA TYR A 139 15.96 1.36 -34.54
C TYR A 139 15.82 1.68 -33.06
N SER A 140 16.78 2.40 -32.49
CA SER A 140 16.78 2.70 -31.06
C SER A 140 15.71 3.73 -30.70
N GLY A 141 15.48 4.72 -31.58
CA GLY A 141 14.45 5.74 -31.44
C GLY A 141 13.04 5.34 -31.89
N ALA A 142 12.85 4.17 -32.51
CA ALA A 142 11.59 3.74 -33.13
C ALA A 142 10.35 3.91 -32.23
N SER A 143 10.49 3.60 -30.93
CA SER A 143 9.40 3.73 -29.96
C SER A 143 8.88 5.15 -29.80
N PHE A 144 9.74 6.17 -29.94
CA PHE A 144 9.33 7.56 -29.82
C PHE A 144 8.49 7.98 -31.04
N PHE A 145 8.86 7.51 -32.24
CA PHE A 145 8.08 7.78 -33.45
C PHE A 145 6.70 7.12 -33.42
N LEU A 146 6.64 5.85 -33.02
CA LEU A 146 5.37 5.13 -32.86
C LEU A 146 4.48 5.80 -31.80
N GLY A 147 5.06 6.20 -30.67
CA GLY A 147 4.34 6.92 -29.61
C GLY A 147 3.84 8.29 -30.06
N ALA A 148 4.66 9.06 -30.77
CA ALA A 148 4.30 10.35 -31.34
C ALA A 148 3.17 10.24 -32.36
N TRP A 149 3.23 9.25 -33.26
CA TRP A 149 2.21 9.00 -34.26
C TRP A 149 0.86 8.61 -33.63
N LYS A 150 0.89 7.68 -32.66
CA LYS A 150 -0.29 7.32 -31.87
C LYS A 150 -0.88 8.55 -31.17
N ALA A 151 -0.05 9.40 -30.56
CA ALA A 151 -0.52 10.61 -29.90
C ALA A 151 -1.16 11.62 -30.88
N ALA A 152 -0.52 11.86 -32.03
CA ALA A 152 -1.00 12.79 -33.05
C ALA A 152 -2.34 12.38 -33.65
N ARG A 153 -2.52 11.08 -33.96
CA ARG A 153 -3.80 10.53 -34.48
C ARG A 153 -4.99 10.79 -33.55
N HIS A 154 -4.73 10.98 -32.27
CA HIS A 154 -5.73 11.21 -31.22
C HIS A 154 -5.71 12.65 -30.68
N GLY A 155 -5.17 13.61 -31.44
CA GLY A 155 -5.25 15.04 -31.12
C GLY A 155 -4.48 15.47 -29.87
N ALA A 156 -3.41 14.77 -29.52
CA ALA A 156 -2.65 15.04 -28.30
C ALA A 156 -1.14 14.99 -28.53
N ALA A 157 -0.40 15.74 -27.70
CA ALA A 157 1.05 15.75 -27.70
C ALA A 157 1.59 15.06 -26.44
N THR A 158 2.66 14.29 -26.59
CA THR A 158 3.36 13.61 -25.49
C THR A 158 4.86 13.88 -25.56
N MET A 159 5.61 13.41 -24.56
CA MET A 159 7.07 13.39 -24.59
C MET A 159 7.61 12.78 -25.89
N ASP A 160 6.99 11.69 -26.34
CA ASP A 160 7.39 11.00 -27.58
C ASP A 160 7.28 11.94 -28.78
N THR A 161 6.25 12.80 -28.81
CA THR A 161 6.07 13.85 -29.83
C THR A 161 7.22 14.87 -29.82
N LEU A 162 7.61 15.35 -28.63
CA LEU A 162 8.70 16.34 -28.48
C LEU A 162 10.04 15.76 -28.95
N VAL A 163 10.33 14.52 -28.54
CA VAL A 163 11.56 13.81 -28.92
C VAL A 163 11.59 13.51 -30.41
N ALA A 164 10.50 12.98 -30.97
CA ALA A 164 10.41 12.68 -32.39
C ALA A 164 10.58 13.94 -33.24
N LEU A 165 9.92 15.05 -32.89
CA LEU A 165 10.07 16.32 -33.61
C LEU A 165 11.50 16.87 -33.52
N GLY A 166 12.08 16.95 -32.31
CA GLY A 166 13.40 17.52 -32.11
C GLY A 166 14.52 16.72 -32.78
N THR A 167 14.49 15.39 -32.65
CA THR A 167 15.49 14.50 -33.25
C THR A 167 15.35 14.44 -34.77
N THR A 168 14.12 14.45 -35.30
CA THR A 168 13.90 14.47 -36.75
C THR A 168 14.34 15.78 -37.37
N ALA A 169 14.03 16.92 -36.74
CA ALA A 169 14.46 18.23 -37.23
C ALA A 169 15.99 18.32 -37.31
N ALA A 170 16.69 17.92 -36.25
CA ALA A 170 18.15 17.89 -36.22
C ALA A 170 18.73 16.92 -37.26
N TYR A 171 18.15 15.72 -37.41
CA TYR A 171 18.59 14.72 -38.37
C TYR A 171 18.40 15.16 -39.82
N VAL A 172 17.20 15.64 -40.19
CA VAL A 172 16.88 16.06 -41.56
C VAL A 172 17.73 17.25 -41.97
N TYR A 173 17.91 18.24 -41.10
CA TYR A 173 18.81 19.36 -41.34
C TYR A 173 20.25 18.87 -41.57
N SER A 174 20.75 17.98 -40.71
CA SER A 174 22.10 17.43 -40.83
C SER A 174 22.29 16.59 -42.09
N ALA A 175 21.28 15.84 -42.50
CA ALA A 175 21.29 15.09 -43.75
C ALA A 175 21.31 16.04 -44.96
N TRP A 176 20.55 17.14 -44.91
CA TRP A 176 20.58 18.16 -45.96
C TRP A 176 21.97 18.79 -46.10
N VAL A 177 22.61 19.16 -44.98
CA VAL A 177 23.99 19.67 -44.97
C VAL A 177 24.99 18.64 -45.49
N ALA A 178 24.82 17.36 -45.13
CA ALA A 178 25.75 16.28 -45.51
C ALA A 178 25.73 15.98 -47.02
N PHE A 179 24.55 15.96 -47.64
CA PHE A 179 24.40 15.61 -49.06
C PHE A 179 24.39 16.82 -49.99
N PHE A 180 24.02 18.02 -49.50
CA PHE A 180 23.94 19.23 -50.31
C PHE A 180 24.59 20.45 -49.62
N PRO A 181 25.88 20.38 -49.25
CA PRO A 181 26.54 21.43 -48.47
C PRO A 181 26.53 22.81 -49.15
N GLU A 182 26.65 22.86 -50.49
CA GLU A 182 26.72 24.13 -51.23
C GLU A 182 25.42 24.95 -51.17
N THR A 183 24.26 24.28 -51.19
CA THR A 183 22.96 24.97 -51.07
C THR A 183 22.77 25.52 -49.67
N VAL A 184 23.18 24.76 -48.64
CA VAL A 184 23.07 25.19 -47.24
C VAL A 184 24.00 26.34 -46.92
N VAL A 185 25.24 26.33 -47.40
CA VAL A 185 26.17 27.46 -47.21
C VAL A 185 25.61 28.73 -47.86
N ARG A 186 24.93 28.62 -49.01
CA ARG A 186 24.30 29.75 -49.69
C ARG A 186 23.10 30.33 -48.95
N LEU A 187 22.30 29.49 -48.29
CA LEU A 187 21.05 29.87 -47.61
C LEU A 187 21.25 30.22 -46.13
N ALA A 188 22.15 29.51 -45.46
CA ALA A 188 22.33 29.52 -44.00
C ALA A 188 23.76 29.83 -43.57
N GLY A 189 24.67 30.22 -44.47
CA GLY A 189 25.99 30.79 -44.15
C GLY A 189 27.01 29.85 -43.49
N ALA A 190 26.61 28.68 -43.00
CA ALA A 190 27.48 27.71 -42.33
C ALA A 190 27.01 26.26 -42.57
N SER A 191 27.96 25.34 -42.72
CA SER A 191 27.74 23.91 -42.93
C SER A 191 27.94 23.08 -41.66
N ALA A 192 27.36 23.53 -40.54
CA ALA A 192 27.39 22.77 -39.29
C ALA A 192 26.37 21.61 -39.33
N VAL A 193 26.77 20.43 -38.86
CA VAL A 193 25.90 19.27 -38.69
C VAL A 193 25.55 19.06 -37.23
N TYR A 194 24.37 18.48 -36.97
CA TYR A 194 23.78 18.25 -35.64
C TYR A 194 23.38 16.78 -35.43
N PHE A 195 24.12 15.86 -36.07
CA PHE A 195 23.96 14.42 -35.88
C PHE A 195 24.22 14.00 -34.43
N ASP A 196 25.19 14.65 -33.79
CA ASP A 196 25.50 14.55 -32.36
C ASP A 196 24.26 14.83 -31.49
N THR A 197 23.54 15.91 -31.79
CA THR A 197 22.32 16.27 -31.07
C THR A 197 21.29 15.15 -31.16
N THR A 198 21.05 14.62 -32.36
CA THR A 198 20.11 13.50 -32.57
C THR A 198 20.49 12.26 -31.75
N VAL A 199 21.74 11.81 -31.85
CA VAL A 199 22.17 10.58 -31.15
C VAL A 199 22.25 10.77 -29.64
N MET A 200 22.69 11.94 -29.16
CA MET A 200 22.80 12.22 -27.72
C MET A 200 21.42 12.25 -27.06
N ILE A 201 20.43 12.89 -27.72
CA ILE A 201 19.06 12.92 -27.22
C ILE A 201 18.51 11.50 -27.09
N ILE A 202 18.58 10.70 -28.15
CA ILE A 202 18.02 9.33 -28.14
C ILE A 202 18.75 8.47 -27.10
N THR A 203 20.08 8.52 -27.06
CA THR A 203 20.89 7.73 -26.12
C THR A 203 20.59 8.11 -24.67
N PHE A 204 20.53 9.41 -24.32
CA PHE A 204 20.26 9.84 -22.94
C PHE A 204 18.83 9.60 -22.50
N ILE A 205 17.85 9.74 -23.40
CA ILE A 205 16.45 9.42 -23.07
C ILE A 205 16.29 7.90 -22.87
N LEU A 206 16.93 7.07 -23.69
CA LEU A 206 16.95 5.62 -23.50
C LEU A 206 17.68 5.22 -22.21
N LEU A 207 18.76 5.90 -21.85
CA LEU A 207 19.43 5.74 -20.55
C LEU A 207 18.46 6.04 -19.42
N GLY A 208 17.75 7.17 -19.49
CA GLY A 208 16.70 7.55 -18.53
C GLY A 208 15.63 6.48 -18.39
N ARG A 209 15.03 6.02 -19.50
CA ARG A 209 14.01 4.96 -19.50
C ARG A 209 14.54 3.61 -18.99
N TRP A 210 15.78 3.27 -19.29
CA TRP A 210 16.39 2.06 -18.75
C TRP A 210 16.60 2.15 -17.24
N LEU A 211 17.15 3.27 -16.74
CA LEU A 211 17.34 3.50 -15.30
C LEU A 211 16.01 3.55 -14.55
N GLU A 212 14.99 4.17 -15.15
CA GLU A 212 13.62 4.19 -14.66
C GLU A 212 13.04 2.78 -14.56
N ALA A 213 13.04 2.01 -15.66
CA ALA A 213 12.52 0.64 -15.70
C ALA A 213 13.26 -0.28 -14.71
N ARG A 214 14.59 -0.18 -14.62
CA ARG A 214 15.41 -0.91 -13.65
C ARG A 214 15.03 -0.58 -12.21
N SER A 215 14.79 0.69 -11.92
CA SER A 215 14.49 1.15 -10.56
C SER A 215 13.05 0.84 -10.15
N ARG A 216 12.09 0.92 -11.09
CA ARG A 216 10.73 0.40 -10.92
C ARG A 216 10.73 -1.10 -10.64
N GLY A 217 11.50 -1.88 -11.41
CA GLY A 217 11.61 -3.33 -11.18
C GLY A 217 12.07 -3.69 -9.77
N ARG A 218 13.00 -2.90 -9.19
CA ARG A 218 13.42 -3.05 -7.78
C ARG A 218 12.34 -2.64 -6.78
N ALA A 219 11.49 -1.66 -7.12
CA ALA A 219 10.38 -1.26 -6.28
C ALA A 219 9.27 -2.32 -6.26
N SER A 220 9.03 -3.01 -7.38
CA SER A 220 8.09 -4.14 -7.49
C SER A 220 8.62 -5.45 -6.86
N GLU A 221 9.89 -5.52 -6.49
CA GLU A 221 10.52 -6.70 -5.88
C GLU A 221 9.90 -7.05 -4.51
N ALA A 222 9.52 -6.05 -3.71
CA ALA A 222 8.90 -6.28 -2.39
C ALA A 222 7.56 -7.02 -2.50
N ILE A 223 6.74 -6.66 -3.49
CA ILE A 223 5.45 -7.31 -3.77
C ILE A 223 5.68 -8.73 -4.29
N ARG A 224 6.69 -8.92 -5.15
CA ARG A 224 7.07 -10.25 -5.65
C ARG A 224 7.49 -11.19 -4.54
N ARG A 225 8.18 -10.69 -3.52
CA ARG A 225 8.53 -11.50 -2.35
C ARG A 225 7.30 -12.05 -1.65
N LEU A 226 6.18 -11.32 -1.63
CA LEU A 226 4.90 -11.79 -1.10
C LEU A 226 4.31 -12.91 -1.96
N PHE A 227 4.29 -12.76 -3.29
CA PHE A 227 3.85 -13.83 -4.21
C PHE A 227 4.74 -15.08 -4.15
N ALA A 228 6.05 -14.91 -3.91
CA ALA A 228 6.98 -16.02 -3.76
C ALA A 228 6.80 -16.79 -2.43
N LEU A 229 5.91 -16.35 -1.54
CA LEU A 229 5.57 -17.07 -0.31
C LEU A 229 4.68 -18.29 -0.59
N SER A 230 3.78 -18.23 -1.58
CA SER A 230 2.96 -19.39 -1.95
C SER A 230 3.75 -20.35 -2.85
N PRO A 231 3.81 -21.66 -2.52
CA PRO A 231 4.41 -22.66 -3.40
C PRO A 231 3.53 -22.90 -4.65
N PRO A 232 4.11 -23.29 -5.79
CA PRO A 232 3.36 -23.53 -7.02
C PRO A 232 2.54 -24.83 -7.02
N THR A 233 2.92 -25.80 -6.18
CA THR A 233 2.28 -27.11 -6.04
C THR A 233 1.94 -27.40 -4.58
N ALA A 234 0.99 -28.31 -4.37
CA ALA A 234 0.60 -28.82 -3.07
C ALA A 234 0.52 -30.35 -3.12
N ARG A 235 0.87 -31.01 -2.01
CA ARG A 235 0.70 -32.46 -1.86
C ARG A 235 -0.63 -32.73 -1.14
N VAL A 236 -1.56 -33.39 -1.83
CA VAL A 236 -2.90 -33.72 -1.33
C VAL A 236 -3.10 -35.22 -1.21
N ARG A 237 -3.85 -35.66 -0.20
CA ARG A 237 -4.25 -37.06 0.00
C ARG A 237 -5.70 -37.22 -0.43
N ARG A 238 -5.92 -37.79 -1.63
CA ARG A 238 -7.25 -38.12 -2.17
C ARG A 238 -7.38 -39.64 -2.31
N ASN A 239 -8.48 -40.23 -1.85
CA ASN A 239 -8.72 -41.68 -1.92
C ASN A 239 -7.57 -42.54 -1.36
N GLY A 240 -6.91 -42.08 -0.28
CA GLY A 240 -5.79 -42.78 0.34
C GLY A 240 -4.47 -42.74 -0.43
N LYS A 241 -4.39 -42.02 -1.56
CA LYS A 241 -3.16 -41.83 -2.34
C LYS A 241 -2.65 -40.40 -2.23
N GLU A 242 -1.34 -40.26 -2.12
CA GLU A 242 -0.65 -38.97 -2.14
C GLU A 242 -0.44 -38.54 -3.60
N LEU A 243 -0.92 -37.34 -3.94
CA LEU A 243 -0.80 -36.73 -5.25
C LEU A 243 -0.21 -35.33 -5.11
N GLU A 244 0.73 -34.99 -5.97
CA GLU A 244 1.21 -33.61 -6.10
C GLU A 244 0.41 -32.93 -7.20
N VAL A 245 -0.30 -31.86 -6.84
CA VAL A 245 -1.19 -31.12 -7.73
C VAL A 245 -0.75 -29.65 -7.82
N PRO A 246 -0.97 -28.97 -8.95
CA PRO A 246 -0.85 -27.51 -9.02
C PRO A 246 -1.73 -26.85 -7.96
N LEU A 247 -1.26 -25.76 -7.34
CA LEU A 247 -2.00 -25.08 -6.25
C LEU A 247 -3.44 -24.70 -6.65
N ALA A 248 -3.65 -24.35 -7.92
CA ALA A 248 -4.96 -24.00 -8.46
C ALA A 248 -5.98 -25.16 -8.51
N GLN A 249 -5.53 -26.41 -8.31
CA GLN A 249 -6.38 -27.61 -8.31
C GLN A 249 -6.70 -28.13 -6.89
N VAL A 250 -6.22 -27.42 -5.85
CA VAL A 250 -6.54 -27.74 -4.45
C VAL A 250 -7.94 -27.22 -4.14
N GLU A 251 -8.77 -28.08 -3.57
CA GLU A 251 -10.17 -27.78 -3.24
C GLU A 251 -10.36 -27.69 -1.73
N VAL A 252 -11.36 -26.93 -1.29
CA VAL A 252 -11.76 -26.88 0.12
C VAL A 252 -12.15 -28.29 0.57
N GLY A 253 -11.62 -28.73 1.71
CA GLY A 253 -11.81 -30.07 2.25
C GLY A 253 -10.73 -31.07 1.89
N ASP A 254 -9.82 -30.76 0.95
CA ASP A 254 -8.66 -31.61 0.68
C ASP A 254 -7.79 -31.80 1.93
N LEU A 255 -7.25 -33.01 2.11
CA LEU A 255 -6.23 -33.28 3.11
C LEU A 255 -4.85 -32.97 2.54
N VAL A 256 -4.25 -31.88 2.99
CA VAL A 256 -2.98 -31.38 2.52
C VAL A 256 -1.86 -31.84 3.45
N MET A 257 -0.75 -32.27 2.87
CA MET A 257 0.39 -32.86 3.57
C MET A 257 1.60 -31.94 3.42
N VAL A 258 2.20 -31.53 4.54
CA VAL A 258 3.36 -30.63 4.57
C VAL A 258 4.48 -31.22 5.41
N ARG A 259 5.66 -31.34 4.81
CA ARG A 259 6.87 -31.85 5.47
C ARG A 259 7.63 -30.77 6.23
N PRO A 260 8.52 -31.14 7.16
CA PRO A 260 9.47 -30.20 7.75
C PRO A 260 10.25 -29.44 6.67
N GLY A 261 10.30 -28.11 6.77
CA GLY A 261 10.95 -27.21 5.82
C GLY A 261 10.11 -26.84 4.58
N GLU A 262 8.92 -27.44 4.38
CA GLU A 262 8.01 -27.05 3.30
C GLU A 262 7.14 -25.85 3.71
N LYS A 263 6.77 -25.02 2.74
CA LYS A 263 5.79 -23.94 2.96
C LYS A 263 4.38 -24.52 2.95
N ILE A 264 3.51 -23.97 3.78
CA ILE A 264 2.10 -24.34 3.81
C ILE A 264 1.42 -23.77 2.55
N PRO A 265 0.82 -24.59 1.68
CA PRO A 265 0.31 -24.13 0.39
C PRO A 265 -1.02 -23.35 0.47
N VAL A 266 -1.95 -23.77 1.33
CA VAL A 266 -3.30 -23.17 1.49
C VAL A 266 -3.66 -23.04 2.97
N ASP A 267 -4.71 -22.30 3.31
CA ASP A 267 -5.15 -22.18 4.69
C ASP A 267 -5.95 -23.42 5.11
N GLY A 268 -5.87 -23.79 6.39
CA GLY A 268 -6.60 -24.95 6.89
C GLY A 268 -6.49 -25.19 8.39
N VAL A 269 -6.99 -26.36 8.82
CA VAL A 269 -6.99 -26.80 10.22
C VAL A 269 -6.28 -28.15 10.32
N VAL A 270 -5.31 -28.26 11.23
CA VAL A 270 -4.52 -29.47 11.45
C VAL A 270 -5.43 -30.62 11.89
N VAL A 271 -5.28 -31.77 11.25
CA VAL A 271 -6.02 -33.00 11.56
C VAL A 271 -5.09 -34.05 12.16
N GLU A 272 -3.86 -34.16 11.65
CA GLU A 272 -2.88 -35.13 12.14
C GLU A 272 -1.48 -34.48 12.21
N GLY A 273 -0.71 -34.89 13.23
CA GLY A 273 0.65 -34.43 13.44
C GLY A 273 0.75 -33.19 14.33
N ALA A 274 1.98 -32.86 14.70
CA ALA A 274 2.31 -31.67 15.46
C ALA A 274 3.60 -31.07 14.93
N SER A 275 3.68 -29.75 14.86
CA SER A 275 4.87 -29.03 14.40
C SER A 275 4.93 -27.63 14.98
N SER A 276 6.09 -27.00 14.85
CA SER A 276 6.24 -25.56 14.98
C SER A 276 6.21 -24.90 13.60
N VAL A 277 5.36 -23.89 13.45
CA VAL A 277 5.20 -23.13 12.21
C VAL A 277 5.72 -21.71 12.41
N ASP A 278 6.59 -21.28 11.51
CA ASP A 278 7.04 -19.90 11.45
C ASP A 278 5.98 -19.05 10.73
N GLU A 279 5.27 -18.28 11.54
CA GLU A 279 4.20 -17.38 11.11
C GLU A 279 4.69 -15.92 11.11
N SER A 280 5.99 -15.66 11.31
CA SER A 280 6.58 -14.33 11.46
C SER A 280 6.25 -13.38 10.31
N MET A 281 6.01 -13.91 9.11
CA MET A 281 5.64 -13.10 7.94
C MET A 281 4.19 -12.59 7.98
N LEU A 282 3.29 -13.26 8.71
CA LEU A 282 1.89 -12.87 8.88
C LEU A 282 1.68 -12.20 10.25
N THR A 283 2.16 -12.85 11.31
CA THR A 283 1.96 -12.42 12.70
C THR A 283 3.07 -11.52 13.22
N GLY A 284 4.24 -11.48 12.57
CA GLY A 284 5.41 -10.72 13.04
C GLY A 284 6.08 -11.29 14.28
N GLU A 285 5.58 -12.40 14.83
CA GLU A 285 6.18 -13.05 15.98
C GLU A 285 7.42 -13.83 15.56
N SER A 286 8.56 -13.53 16.19
CA SER A 286 9.85 -14.20 15.89
C SER A 286 9.89 -15.64 16.39
N LEU A 287 8.99 -16.00 17.32
CA LEU A 287 8.92 -17.34 17.88
C LEU A 287 7.94 -18.20 17.06
N PRO A 288 8.34 -19.40 16.62
CA PRO A 288 7.45 -20.31 15.90
C PRO A 288 6.25 -20.72 16.76
N ALA A 289 5.04 -20.65 16.18
CA ALA A 289 3.81 -21.07 16.84
C ALA A 289 3.69 -22.59 16.86
N ALA A 290 3.30 -23.18 18.00
CA ALA A 290 3.02 -24.60 18.11
C ALA A 290 1.66 -24.92 17.46
N LYS A 291 1.64 -25.94 16.60
CA LYS A 291 0.43 -26.40 15.89
C LYS A 291 0.20 -27.88 16.16
N GLU A 292 -0.97 -28.18 16.69
CA GLU A 292 -1.48 -29.49 17.05
C GLU A 292 -2.86 -29.72 16.41
N PRO A 293 -3.43 -30.93 16.43
CA PRO A 293 -4.75 -31.17 15.86
C PRO A 293 -5.81 -30.19 16.39
N GLY A 294 -6.56 -29.57 15.48
CA GLY A 294 -7.51 -28.50 15.77
C GLY A 294 -6.94 -27.08 15.61
N ALA A 295 -5.61 -26.90 15.52
CA ALA A 295 -5.00 -25.59 15.30
C ALA A 295 -5.13 -25.13 13.83
N GLU A 296 -5.30 -23.82 13.62
CA GLU A 296 -5.27 -23.22 12.27
C GLU A 296 -3.85 -23.08 11.74
N VAL A 297 -3.70 -23.26 10.44
CA VAL A 297 -2.47 -22.99 9.68
C VAL A 297 -2.78 -22.12 8.47
N TRP A 298 -1.85 -21.23 8.13
CA TRP A 298 -2.04 -20.25 7.05
C TRP A 298 -1.08 -20.46 5.89
N GLY A 299 -1.57 -20.28 4.67
CA GLY A 299 -0.80 -20.40 3.44
C GLY A 299 0.35 -19.39 3.38
N GLY A 300 1.51 -19.83 2.90
CA GLY A 300 2.74 -19.06 2.78
C GLY A 300 3.65 -19.07 4.02
N THR A 301 3.18 -19.60 5.15
CA THR A 301 3.98 -19.82 6.37
C THR A 301 4.92 -21.03 6.22
N LEU A 302 5.96 -21.11 7.05
CA LEU A 302 6.98 -22.16 6.94
C LEU A 302 6.82 -23.20 8.04
N ASN A 303 6.58 -24.44 7.64
CA ASN A 303 6.59 -25.56 8.57
C ASN A 303 8.04 -25.92 8.94
N GLN A 304 8.39 -26.00 10.22
CA GLN A 304 9.79 -26.19 10.63
C GLN A 304 10.18 -27.63 10.91
N ARG A 305 9.63 -28.24 11.97
CA ARG A 305 10.21 -29.46 12.57
C ARG A 305 9.34 -30.72 12.44
N GLY A 306 8.03 -30.60 12.36
CA GLY A 306 7.11 -31.73 12.31
C GLY A 306 6.43 -31.93 10.96
N PHE A 307 5.76 -33.07 10.83
CA PHE A 307 4.92 -33.37 9.69
C PHE A 307 3.48 -32.99 10.02
N LEU A 308 2.80 -32.29 9.10
CA LEU A 308 1.42 -31.85 9.27
C LEU A 308 0.53 -32.43 8.18
N VAL A 309 -0.60 -33.00 8.58
CA VAL A 309 -1.75 -33.23 7.71
C VAL A 309 -2.86 -32.30 8.18
N TYR A 310 -3.35 -31.46 7.29
CA TYR A 310 -4.40 -30.51 7.62
C TYR A 310 -5.48 -30.51 6.54
N ARG A 311 -6.71 -30.14 6.93
CA ARG A 311 -7.83 -30.00 6.01
C ARG A 311 -7.86 -28.58 5.48
N ALA A 312 -7.85 -28.41 4.15
CA ALA A 312 -7.95 -27.10 3.52
C ALA A 312 -9.31 -26.46 3.85
N THR A 313 -9.30 -25.23 4.34
CA THR A 313 -10.52 -24.45 4.65
C THR A 313 -10.71 -23.29 3.69
N ARG A 314 -9.63 -22.63 3.26
CA ARG A 314 -9.66 -21.54 2.29
C ARG A 314 -8.57 -21.75 1.24
N VAL A 315 -8.94 -21.62 -0.03
CA VAL A 315 -8.06 -21.83 -1.19
C VAL A 315 -8.17 -20.66 -2.17
N GLY A 316 -7.13 -20.46 -2.98
CA GLY A 316 -7.12 -19.40 -4.00
C GLY A 316 -7.40 -18.03 -3.41
N ARG A 317 -8.43 -17.34 -3.93
CA ARG A 317 -8.77 -15.97 -3.51
C ARG A 317 -9.18 -15.86 -2.04
N ASP A 318 -9.67 -16.93 -1.43
CA ASP A 318 -10.21 -16.86 -0.07
C ASP A 318 -9.13 -16.99 0.99
N MET A 319 -7.88 -17.31 0.60
CA MET A 319 -6.74 -17.40 1.50
C MET A 319 -6.36 -16.03 2.09
N VAL A 320 -5.90 -16.03 3.35
CA VAL A 320 -5.43 -14.82 4.06
C VAL A 320 -4.33 -14.10 3.26
N LEU A 321 -3.33 -14.83 2.77
CA LEU A 321 -2.25 -14.26 1.97
C LEU A 321 -2.76 -13.63 0.66
N SER A 322 -3.73 -14.26 0.00
CA SER A 322 -4.32 -13.74 -1.23
C SER A 322 -5.17 -12.51 -0.99
N GLN A 323 -5.85 -12.42 0.16
CA GLN A 323 -6.52 -11.20 0.60
C GLN A 323 -5.51 -10.07 0.81
N ILE A 324 -4.41 -10.32 1.53
CA ILE A 324 -3.33 -9.34 1.74
C ILE A 324 -2.78 -8.84 0.40
N ILE A 325 -2.47 -9.75 -0.54
CA ILE A 325 -1.98 -9.40 -1.88
C ILE A 325 -2.99 -8.49 -2.59
N ARG A 326 -4.28 -8.84 -2.60
CA ARG A 326 -5.33 -8.01 -3.22
C ARG A 326 -5.41 -6.63 -2.60
N LEU A 327 -5.31 -6.53 -1.28
CA LEU A 327 -5.31 -5.26 -0.55
C LEU A 327 -4.13 -4.37 -0.98
N VAL A 328 -2.94 -4.96 -1.11
CA VAL A 328 -1.73 -4.27 -1.59
C VAL A 328 -1.88 -3.82 -3.05
N GLU A 329 -2.46 -4.64 -3.91
CA GLU A 329 -2.71 -4.28 -5.31
C GLU A 329 -3.77 -3.20 -5.46
N ALA A 330 -4.86 -3.30 -4.69
CA ALA A 330 -5.91 -2.28 -4.64
C ALA A 330 -5.36 -0.93 -4.16
N ALA A 331 -4.49 -0.96 -3.15
CA ALA A 331 -3.80 0.23 -2.67
C ALA A 331 -2.92 0.89 -3.74
N GLN A 332 -2.22 0.09 -4.54
CA GLN A 332 -1.36 0.61 -5.61
C GLN A 332 -2.16 1.17 -6.79
N ALA A 333 -3.31 0.57 -7.10
CA ALA A 333 -4.18 1.04 -8.18
C ALA A 333 -4.91 2.35 -7.84
N ALA A 334 -5.08 2.66 -6.55
CA ALA A 334 -5.77 3.86 -6.10
C ALA A 334 -4.85 5.10 -6.15
N LYS A 335 -5.13 5.98 -7.11
CA LYS A 335 -4.42 7.26 -7.31
C LYS A 335 -4.60 8.21 -6.14
N ALA A 336 -3.51 8.86 -5.73
CA ALA A 336 -3.56 9.95 -4.75
C ALA A 336 -4.12 11.25 -5.37
N PRO A 337 -4.71 12.18 -4.59
CA PRO A 337 -5.23 13.44 -5.10
C PRO A 337 -4.09 14.30 -5.67
N ILE A 338 -2.92 14.22 -5.06
CA ILE A 338 -1.70 14.90 -5.52
C ILE A 338 -1.19 14.36 -6.87
N GLU A 339 -1.52 13.13 -7.25
CA GLU A 339 -1.24 12.59 -8.59
C GLU A 339 -2.14 13.23 -9.65
N ARG A 340 -3.41 13.49 -9.32
CA ARG A 340 -4.35 14.21 -10.20
C ARG A 340 -3.88 15.65 -10.46
N LEU A 341 -3.24 16.28 -9.47
CA LEU A 341 -2.61 17.60 -9.64
C LEU A 341 -1.46 17.52 -10.65
N ALA A 342 -0.59 16.52 -10.54
CA ALA A 342 0.50 16.31 -11.50
C ALA A 342 -0.02 16.09 -12.93
N ASP A 343 -1.07 15.29 -13.10
CA ASP A 343 -1.73 15.05 -14.39
C ASP A 343 -2.33 16.34 -14.98
N ARG A 344 -3.01 17.14 -14.14
CA ARG A 344 -3.58 18.43 -14.56
C ARG A 344 -2.50 19.42 -14.99
N VAL A 345 -1.40 19.50 -14.24
CA VAL A 345 -0.28 20.36 -14.59
C VAL A 345 0.35 19.91 -15.90
N ALA A 346 0.58 18.60 -16.11
CA ALA A 346 1.12 18.08 -17.35
C ALA A 346 0.23 18.41 -18.57
N GLY A 347 -1.11 18.36 -18.40
CA GLY A 347 -2.07 18.70 -19.44
C GLY A 347 -2.01 20.16 -19.93
N VAL A 348 -1.64 21.10 -19.05
CA VAL A 348 -1.46 22.52 -19.40
C VAL A 348 -0.02 22.81 -19.83
N PHE A 349 0.95 22.17 -19.18
CA PHE A 349 2.37 22.43 -19.39
C PHE A 349 2.83 22.09 -20.81
N VAL A 350 2.38 20.97 -21.38
CA VAL A 350 2.81 20.55 -22.73
C VAL A 350 2.39 21.54 -23.82
N PRO A 351 1.12 21.99 -23.92
CA PRO A 351 0.74 23.03 -24.88
C PRO A 351 1.52 24.34 -24.72
N VAL A 352 1.74 24.78 -23.48
CA VAL A 352 2.49 26.02 -23.17
C VAL A 352 3.94 25.90 -23.66
N VAL A 353 4.59 24.76 -23.43
CA VAL A 353 5.95 24.49 -23.90
C VAL A 353 6.03 24.49 -25.41
N MET A 354 5.07 23.88 -26.12
CA MET A 354 5.07 23.89 -27.59
C MET A 354 4.92 25.31 -28.13
N ALA A 355 4.03 26.11 -27.54
CA ALA A 355 3.88 27.51 -27.89
C ALA A 355 5.19 28.28 -27.61
N LEU A 356 5.83 28.07 -26.46
CA LEU A 356 7.09 28.71 -26.13
C LEU A 356 8.23 28.29 -27.07
N ALA A 357 8.32 27.02 -27.45
CA ALA A 357 9.32 26.53 -28.40
C ALA A 357 9.13 27.19 -29.78
N PHE A 358 7.88 27.31 -30.24
CA PHE A 358 7.55 28.00 -31.48
C PHE A 358 7.89 29.50 -31.41
N LEU A 359 7.56 30.17 -30.30
CA LEU A 359 7.93 31.57 -30.08
C LEU A 359 9.45 31.76 -29.99
N THR A 360 10.16 30.81 -29.38
CA THR A 360 11.63 30.81 -29.31
C THR A 360 12.22 30.70 -30.71
N PHE A 361 11.71 29.76 -31.53
CA PHE A 361 12.11 29.61 -32.92
C PHE A 361 11.90 30.93 -33.69
N LEU A 362 10.71 31.52 -33.60
CA LEU A 362 10.38 32.76 -34.31
C LEU A 362 11.22 33.94 -33.81
N GLY A 363 11.42 34.06 -32.50
CA GLY A 363 12.22 35.14 -31.90
C GLY A 363 13.68 35.08 -32.35
N TRP A 364 14.30 33.90 -32.35
CA TRP A 364 15.66 33.73 -32.87
C TRP A 364 15.74 33.88 -34.38
N LEU A 365 14.69 33.53 -35.13
CA LEU A 365 14.66 33.73 -36.57
C LEU A 365 14.59 35.22 -36.95
N LEU A 366 13.85 36.02 -36.18
CA LEU A 366 13.64 37.45 -36.44
C LEU A 366 14.72 38.36 -35.84
N PHE A 367 15.23 38.04 -34.65
CA PHE A 367 16.14 38.89 -33.88
C PHE A 367 17.52 38.26 -33.62
N GLY A 368 17.72 37.00 -33.97
CA GLY A 368 18.98 36.30 -33.75
C GLY A 368 20.09 36.75 -34.71
N PRO A 369 21.36 36.53 -34.35
CA PRO A 369 22.48 36.85 -35.22
C PRO A 369 22.41 36.00 -36.51
N PRO A 370 22.60 36.60 -37.70
CA PRO A 370 22.65 35.85 -38.93
C PRO A 370 23.91 34.94 -38.95
N PRO A 371 23.79 33.68 -39.41
CA PRO A 371 22.60 33.04 -39.95
C PRO A 371 21.61 32.58 -38.85
N ALA A 372 20.38 33.11 -38.88
CA ALA A 372 19.43 33.00 -37.78
C ALA A 372 18.71 31.64 -37.68
N LEU A 373 18.62 30.90 -38.79
CA LEU A 373 17.89 29.63 -38.85
C LEU A 373 18.47 28.55 -37.92
N THR A 374 19.79 28.45 -37.89
CA THR A 374 20.52 27.45 -37.12
C THR A 374 20.35 27.61 -35.60
N PRO A 375 20.65 28.78 -34.99
CA PRO A 375 20.41 29.00 -33.57
C PRO A 375 18.92 28.95 -33.22
N ALA A 376 18.02 29.36 -34.12
CA ALA A 376 16.57 29.22 -33.92
C ALA A 376 16.13 27.76 -33.76
N LEU A 377 16.61 26.86 -34.64
CA LEU A 377 16.32 25.43 -34.54
C LEU A 377 16.93 24.80 -33.29
N VAL A 378 18.19 25.11 -32.97
CA VAL A 378 18.87 24.55 -31.79
C VAL A 378 18.16 24.93 -30.49
N ASN A 379 17.78 26.20 -30.34
CA ASN A 379 17.13 26.69 -29.12
C ASN A 379 15.68 26.20 -29.01
N MET A 380 14.96 26.10 -30.14
CA MET A 380 13.65 25.44 -30.17
C MET A 380 13.74 23.99 -29.67
N VAL A 381 14.70 23.23 -30.20
CA VAL A 381 14.92 21.82 -29.81
C VAL A 381 15.32 21.73 -28.33
N ALA A 382 16.17 22.64 -27.83
CA ALA A 382 16.54 22.69 -26.43
C ALA A 382 15.32 22.91 -25.52
N VAL A 383 14.42 23.84 -25.87
CA VAL A 383 13.16 24.11 -25.13
C VAL A 383 12.23 22.90 -25.15
N LEU A 384 12.06 22.25 -26.29
CA LEU A 384 11.19 21.06 -26.40
C LEU A 384 11.68 19.89 -25.52
N ILE A 385 13.00 19.72 -25.39
CA ILE A 385 13.59 18.58 -24.67
C ILE A 385 13.63 18.82 -23.18
N ILE A 386 14.09 20.01 -22.74
CA ILE A 386 14.19 20.32 -21.31
C ILE A 386 12.83 20.27 -20.63
N ALA A 387 11.78 20.56 -21.38
CA ALA A 387 10.42 20.60 -20.89
C ALA A 387 9.77 19.22 -20.66
N CYS A 388 10.47 18.09 -20.79
CA CYS A 388 9.82 16.82 -20.46
C CYS A 388 9.49 16.71 -18.96
N PRO A 389 8.22 16.50 -18.56
CA PRO A 389 7.85 16.27 -17.18
C PRO A 389 7.97 14.78 -16.80
N CYS A 390 9.01 14.08 -17.23
CA CYS A 390 9.06 12.62 -17.06
C CYS A 390 9.23 12.22 -15.57
N ALA A 391 10.01 13.00 -14.81
CA ALA A 391 10.15 12.84 -13.36
C ALA A 391 8.83 13.09 -12.61
N LEU A 392 7.96 13.95 -13.13
CA LEU A 392 6.67 14.31 -12.52
C LEU A 392 5.72 13.10 -12.48
N GLY A 393 5.63 12.35 -13.59
CA GLY A 393 4.78 11.15 -13.68
C GLY A 393 5.28 9.95 -12.86
N LEU A 394 6.50 10.03 -12.33
CA LEU A 394 7.13 9.00 -11.48
C LEU A 394 7.12 9.35 -9.99
N ALA A 395 7.07 10.64 -9.67
CA ALA A 395 7.29 11.18 -8.34
C ALA A 395 6.39 10.53 -7.27
N THR A 396 5.10 10.46 -7.56
CA THR A 396 4.10 9.91 -6.65
C THR A 396 4.04 8.38 -6.70
N PRO A 397 3.89 7.73 -7.88
CA PRO A 397 3.69 6.28 -7.92
C PRO A 397 4.89 5.49 -7.35
N THR A 398 6.12 5.99 -7.54
CA THR A 398 7.32 5.31 -7.02
C THR A 398 7.38 5.37 -5.49
N ALA A 399 7.09 6.54 -4.90
CA ALA A 399 7.09 6.69 -3.44
C ALA A 399 5.96 5.87 -2.79
N VAL A 400 4.76 5.86 -3.40
CA VAL A 400 3.63 5.04 -2.93
C VAL A 400 3.96 3.56 -3.00
N MET A 401 4.51 3.09 -4.12
CA MET A 401 4.87 1.68 -4.31
C MET A 401 5.93 1.22 -3.29
N VAL A 402 7.03 1.97 -3.15
CA VAL A 402 8.11 1.61 -2.22
C VAL A 402 7.63 1.70 -0.76
N GLY A 403 6.89 2.75 -0.42
CA GLY A 403 6.38 2.97 0.94
C GLY A 403 5.34 1.92 1.34
N SER A 404 4.37 1.61 0.47
CA SER A 404 3.34 0.59 0.74
C SER A 404 3.93 -0.81 0.80
N GLY A 405 4.90 -1.11 -0.08
CA GLY A 405 5.66 -2.37 0.00
C GLY A 405 6.40 -2.51 1.33
N ARG A 406 7.06 -1.44 1.81
CA ARG A 406 7.74 -1.45 3.11
C ARG A 406 6.76 -1.50 4.29
N GLY A 407 5.63 -0.80 4.21
CA GLY A 407 4.56 -0.88 5.20
C GLY A 407 4.06 -2.32 5.34
N THR A 408 3.82 -3.00 4.22
CA THR A 408 3.35 -4.40 4.21
C THR A 408 4.34 -5.34 4.90
N GLU A 409 5.65 -5.19 4.63
CA GLU A 409 6.71 -5.94 5.33
C GLU A 409 6.71 -5.71 6.87
N MET A 410 6.13 -4.60 7.33
CA MET A 410 6.01 -4.24 8.76
C MET A 410 4.62 -4.57 9.33
N GLY A 411 3.74 -5.20 8.55
CA GLY A 411 2.36 -5.48 8.96
C GLY A 411 1.40 -4.29 8.85
N ILE A 412 1.74 -3.26 8.06
CA ILE A 412 0.96 -2.04 7.84
C ILE A 412 0.48 -2.01 6.39
N LEU A 413 -0.82 -2.16 6.17
CA LEU A 413 -1.46 -2.08 4.87
C LEU A 413 -2.10 -0.71 4.72
N LEU A 414 -1.56 0.10 3.79
CA LEU A 414 -2.10 1.41 3.45
C LEU A 414 -2.99 1.25 2.22
N ARG A 415 -4.28 1.55 2.32
CA ARG A 415 -5.21 1.46 1.19
C ARG A 415 -5.39 2.83 0.52
N GLY A 416 -4.79 2.95 -0.66
CA GLY A 416 -5.01 4.05 -1.58
C GLY A 416 -4.25 5.35 -1.29
N GLY A 417 -4.01 6.11 -2.35
CA GLY A 417 -3.23 7.34 -2.30
C GLY A 417 -3.88 8.50 -1.53
N ASP A 418 -5.21 8.54 -1.46
CA ASP A 418 -5.99 9.56 -0.74
C ASP A 418 -5.79 9.46 0.78
N THR A 419 -5.67 8.23 1.29
CA THR A 419 -5.37 7.92 2.69
C THR A 419 -4.02 8.47 3.13
N LEU A 420 -2.99 8.42 2.27
CA LEU A 420 -1.68 8.96 2.60
C LEU A 420 -1.72 10.48 2.84
N GLU A 421 -2.51 11.20 2.05
CA GLU A 421 -2.64 12.64 2.19
C GLU A 421 -3.46 13.01 3.43
N ARG A 422 -4.55 12.29 3.72
CA ARG A 422 -5.35 12.45 4.95
C ARG A 422 -4.52 12.11 6.19
N ALA A 423 -3.78 10.99 6.17
CA ALA A 423 -2.86 10.59 7.23
C ALA A 423 -1.76 11.62 7.51
N TYR A 424 -1.27 12.32 6.48
CA TYR A 424 -0.31 13.42 6.65
C TYR A 424 -0.92 14.64 7.36
N ARG A 425 -2.23 14.88 7.19
CA ARG A 425 -2.96 16.01 7.77
C ARG A 425 -3.65 15.70 9.11
N LEU A 426 -3.55 14.46 9.60
CA LEU A 426 -4.18 14.04 10.85
C LEU A 426 -3.85 14.98 12.00
N THR A 427 -4.90 15.35 12.75
CA THR A 427 -4.80 16.16 13.97
C THR A 427 -5.25 15.37 15.20
N THR A 428 -6.15 14.41 15.02
CA THR A 428 -6.82 13.71 16.12
C THR A 428 -6.90 12.21 15.83
N VAL A 429 -6.69 11.38 16.84
CA VAL A 429 -6.87 9.93 16.80
C VAL A 429 -7.88 9.54 17.87
N VAL A 430 -8.99 8.96 17.43
CA VAL A 430 -10.05 8.42 18.27
C VAL A 430 -9.85 6.92 18.36
N PHE A 431 -9.79 6.40 19.58
CA PHE A 431 -9.69 4.96 19.84
C PHE A 431 -11.03 4.43 20.30
N ASP A 432 -11.46 3.29 19.74
CA ASP A 432 -12.40 2.45 20.46
C ASP A 432 -11.71 1.83 21.69
N LYS A 433 -12.50 1.54 22.72
CA LYS A 433 -11.99 0.91 23.94
C LYS A 433 -11.83 -0.61 23.77
N THR A 434 -12.95 -1.28 23.54
CA THR A 434 -13.07 -2.74 23.71
C THR A 434 -12.44 -3.44 22.53
N GLY A 435 -11.46 -4.32 22.77
CA GLY A 435 -10.80 -5.06 21.69
C GLY A 435 -9.84 -4.21 20.83
N THR A 436 -9.79 -2.89 21.06
CA THR A 436 -8.83 -1.97 20.43
C THR A 436 -7.71 -1.61 21.40
N LEU A 437 -7.98 -0.82 22.46
CA LEU A 437 -7.00 -0.51 23.50
C LEU A 437 -6.85 -1.66 24.51
N THR A 438 -7.92 -2.41 24.70
CA THR A 438 -7.99 -3.54 25.62
C THR A 438 -7.99 -4.86 24.88
N ARG A 439 -7.76 -5.97 25.58
CA ARG A 439 -7.77 -7.32 24.98
C ARG A 439 -9.16 -7.73 24.48
N GLY A 440 -10.23 -7.04 24.92
CA GLY A 440 -11.60 -7.35 24.55
C GLY A 440 -12.15 -8.60 25.25
N ARG A 441 -11.40 -9.14 26.22
CA ARG A 441 -11.79 -10.28 27.04
C ARG A 441 -11.47 -9.95 28.51
N PRO A 442 -12.45 -10.06 29.42
CA PRO A 442 -12.20 -9.83 30.83
C PRO A 442 -11.23 -10.89 31.37
N VAL A 443 -10.37 -10.50 32.29
CA VAL A 443 -9.49 -11.39 33.05
C VAL A 443 -9.63 -11.09 34.53
N ILE A 444 -9.49 -12.11 35.37
CA ILE A 444 -9.48 -11.92 36.82
C ILE A 444 -8.16 -11.28 37.22
N THR A 445 -8.23 -10.04 37.72
CA THR A 445 -7.05 -9.29 38.16
C THR A 445 -6.79 -9.45 39.64
N ASP A 446 -7.86 -9.58 40.45
CA ASP A 446 -7.77 -9.63 41.90
C ASP A 446 -8.73 -10.68 42.45
N VAL A 447 -8.27 -11.38 43.50
CA VAL A 447 -9.08 -12.29 44.29
C VAL A 447 -8.93 -11.88 45.75
N VAL A 448 -10.04 -11.53 46.38
CA VAL A 448 -10.08 -11.15 47.80
C VAL A 448 -10.74 -12.28 48.57
N ALA A 449 -9.98 -12.92 49.46
CA ALA A 449 -10.50 -13.96 50.32
C ALA A 449 -10.99 -13.40 51.67
N LEU A 450 -12.11 -13.92 52.16
CA LEU A 450 -12.74 -13.56 53.43
C LEU A 450 -13.11 -14.81 54.21
N GLN A 451 -13.54 -14.65 55.47
CA GLN A 451 -14.06 -15.75 56.31
C GLN A 451 -13.12 -16.97 56.43
N ASN A 452 -11.80 -16.75 56.48
CA ASN A 452 -10.75 -17.78 56.58
C ASN A 452 -10.65 -18.72 55.35
N MET A 453 -11.24 -18.39 54.20
CA MET A 453 -10.91 -19.07 52.93
C MET A 453 -9.58 -18.56 52.38
N GLY A 454 -8.86 -19.41 51.65
CA GLY A 454 -7.71 -18.99 50.85
C GLY A 454 -8.14 -18.38 49.50
N GLU A 455 -7.30 -17.53 48.90
CA GLU A 455 -7.59 -16.96 47.57
C GLU A 455 -7.77 -18.03 46.49
N ASP A 456 -6.91 -19.06 46.49
CA ASP A 456 -7.02 -20.17 45.55
C ASP A 456 -8.28 -21.02 45.81
N GLU A 457 -8.75 -21.08 47.05
CA GLU A 457 -10.00 -21.77 47.38
C GLU A 457 -11.22 -21.00 46.87
N VAL A 458 -11.23 -19.67 47.05
CA VAL A 458 -12.24 -18.77 46.47
C VAL A 458 -12.28 -18.90 44.95
N LEU A 459 -11.12 -18.88 44.30
CA LEU A 459 -11.03 -18.99 42.84
C LEU A 459 -11.44 -20.38 42.33
N ALA A 460 -11.03 -21.46 43.00
CA ALA A 460 -11.41 -22.83 42.64
C ALA A 460 -12.92 -23.05 42.76
N TRP A 461 -13.54 -22.54 43.82
CA TRP A 461 -14.99 -22.66 44.02
C TRP A 461 -15.75 -21.82 42.99
N ALA A 462 -15.32 -20.58 42.73
CA ALA A 462 -15.92 -19.75 41.69
C ALA A 462 -15.81 -20.38 40.30
N ALA A 463 -14.65 -20.94 39.95
CA ALA A 463 -14.43 -21.62 38.67
C ALA A 463 -15.23 -22.90 38.53
N ALA A 464 -15.43 -23.66 39.61
CA ALA A 464 -16.31 -24.83 39.60
C ALA A 464 -17.76 -24.46 39.28
N LEU A 465 -18.28 -23.37 39.86
CA LEU A 465 -19.62 -22.87 39.54
C LEU A 465 -19.73 -22.38 38.08
N GLU A 466 -18.68 -21.76 37.56
CA GLU A 466 -18.68 -21.15 36.21
C GLU A 466 -18.30 -22.13 35.08
N GLU A 467 -17.86 -23.36 35.37
CA GLU A 467 -17.47 -24.35 34.35
C GLU A 467 -18.59 -24.66 33.33
N LYS A 468 -19.85 -24.50 33.75
CA LYS A 468 -21.05 -24.75 32.93
C LYS A 468 -21.65 -23.48 32.29
N SER A 469 -21.01 -22.32 32.46
CA SER A 469 -21.53 -21.02 32.07
C SER A 469 -20.82 -20.49 30.82
N GLU A 470 -21.58 -20.00 29.85
CA GLU A 470 -21.05 -19.44 28.59
C GLU A 470 -20.79 -17.92 28.67
N HIS A 471 -20.89 -17.33 29.86
CA HIS A 471 -20.71 -15.90 30.04
C HIS A 471 -19.23 -15.50 29.94
N PRO A 472 -18.84 -14.37 29.30
CA PRO A 472 -17.42 -13.97 29.20
C PRO A 472 -16.69 -13.84 30.55
N LEU A 473 -17.39 -13.43 31.61
CA LEU A 473 -16.85 -13.41 32.98
C LEU A 473 -16.62 -14.83 33.55
N ALA A 474 -17.45 -15.79 33.17
CA ALA A 474 -17.31 -17.19 33.58
C ALA A 474 -16.02 -17.79 33.01
N GLU A 475 -15.81 -17.57 31.71
CA GLU A 475 -14.58 -17.98 31.02
C GLU A 475 -13.34 -17.38 31.69
N ALA A 476 -13.39 -16.09 32.07
CA ALA A 476 -12.30 -15.43 32.79
C ALA A 476 -11.96 -16.09 34.13
N VAL A 477 -12.97 -16.48 34.91
CA VAL A 477 -12.80 -17.16 36.21
C VAL A 477 -12.20 -18.56 36.01
N VAL A 478 -12.74 -19.34 35.06
CA VAL A 478 -12.27 -20.70 34.75
C VAL A 478 -10.83 -20.67 34.22
N GLN A 479 -10.52 -19.72 33.32
CA GLN A 479 -9.18 -19.51 32.78
C GLN A 479 -8.17 -19.21 33.90
N ALA A 480 -8.51 -18.29 34.81
CA ALA A 480 -7.64 -17.93 35.94
C ALA A 480 -7.36 -19.13 36.86
N ALA A 481 -8.34 -20.00 37.09
CA ALA A 481 -8.13 -21.22 37.87
C ALA A 481 -7.24 -22.25 37.15
N ARG A 482 -7.39 -22.39 35.83
CA ARG A 482 -6.55 -23.26 34.99
C ARG A 482 -5.10 -22.78 34.95
N GLU A 483 -4.86 -21.48 34.83
CA GLU A 483 -3.51 -20.89 34.84
C GLU A 483 -2.78 -21.15 36.16
N ARG A 484 -3.51 -21.17 37.28
CA ARG A 484 -2.99 -21.55 38.60
C ARG A 484 -2.97 -23.07 38.86
N SER A 485 -3.38 -23.89 37.89
CA SER A 485 -3.44 -25.35 38.00
C SER A 485 -4.24 -25.84 39.21
N LEU A 486 -5.36 -25.17 39.51
CA LEU A 486 -6.21 -25.48 40.66
C LEU A 486 -7.12 -26.69 40.38
N ASN A 487 -7.34 -27.52 41.40
CA ASN A 487 -8.31 -28.60 41.35
C ASN A 487 -9.71 -28.04 41.62
N LEU A 488 -10.62 -28.19 40.65
CA LEU A 488 -12.00 -27.73 40.78
C LEU A 488 -12.83 -28.76 41.56
N PRO A 489 -13.56 -28.35 42.62
CA PRO A 489 -14.47 -29.26 43.33
C PRO A 489 -15.70 -29.60 42.48
N GLY A 490 -16.32 -30.75 42.76
CA GLY A 490 -17.57 -31.16 42.11
C GLY A 490 -18.75 -30.27 42.51
N VAL A 491 -19.66 -30.04 41.55
CA VAL A 491 -20.83 -29.16 41.72
C VAL A 491 -22.12 -29.95 41.52
N GLU A 492 -23.02 -29.84 42.50
CA GLU A 492 -24.37 -30.43 42.52
C GLU A 492 -25.44 -29.30 42.54
N ASP A 493 -26.69 -29.61 42.15
CA ASP A 493 -27.82 -28.66 42.19
C ASP A 493 -27.55 -27.28 41.55
N PHE A 494 -26.91 -27.26 40.37
CA PHE A 494 -26.58 -26.02 39.66
C PHE A 494 -27.83 -25.31 39.11
N GLU A 495 -27.96 -24.02 39.42
CA GLU A 495 -28.99 -23.11 38.94
C GLU A 495 -28.35 -21.80 38.43
N ALA A 496 -28.64 -21.43 37.18
CA ALA A 496 -28.25 -20.14 36.61
C ALA A 496 -29.41 -19.16 36.66
N LEU A 497 -29.20 -17.99 37.26
CA LEU A 497 -30.19 -16.92 37.41
C LEU A 497 -29.81 -15.74 36.50
N PRO A 498 -30.49 -15.56 35.35
CA PRO A 498 -30.15 -14.51 34.38
C PRO A 498 -30.12 -13.11 35.02
N GLY A 499 -29.02 -12.38 34.76
CA GLY A 499 -28.82 -11.02 35.28
C GLY A 499 -28.43 -10.93 36.76
N LEU A 500 -28.28 -12.07 37.46
CA LEU A 500 -27.87 -12.11 38.88
C LEU A 500 -26.58 -12.92 39.07
N GLY A 501 -26.53 -14.16 38.58
CA GLY A 501 -25.37 -15.04 38.76
C GLY A 501 -25.76 -16.51 38.76
N VAL A 502 -24.97 -17.34 39.45
CA VAL A 502 -25.12 -18.80 39.55
C VAL A 502 -25.14 -19.25 41.01
N LYS A 503 -25.90 -20.30 41.31
CA LYS A 503 -26.05 -20.90 42.64
C LYS A 503 -25.93 -22.41 42.52
N ALA A 504 -25.21 -23.05 43.44
CA ALA A 504 -25.02 -24.49 43.43
C ALA A 504 -24.61 -25.03 44.82
N GLN A 505 -24.54 -26.35 44.96
CA GLN A 505 -23.89 -27.01 46.08
C GLN A 505 -22.47 -27.45 45.71
N VAL A 506 -21.50 -27.11 46.57
CA VAL A 506 -20.08 -27.49 46.43
C VAL A 506 -19.63 -28.11 47.74
N VAL A 507 -19.19 -29.37 47.71
CA VAL A 507 -18.79 -30.13 48.92
C VAL A 507 -19.87 -30.08 50.02
N GLY A 508 -21.15 -30.18 49.62
CA GLY A 508 -22.30 -30.16 50.54
C GLY A 508 -22.62 -28.81 51.18
N ARG A 509 -21.98 -27.71 50.75
CA ARG A 509 -22.27 -26.34 51.17
C ARG A 509 -22.97 -25.56 50.09
N GLN A 510 -23.83 -24.61 50.48
CA GLN A 510 -24.53 -23.77 49.53
C GLN A 510 -23.62 -22.62 49.09
N VAL A 511 -23.34 -22.56 47.79
CA VAL A 511 -22.45 -21.57 47.18
C VAL A 511 -23.20 -20.73 46.16
N LEU A 512 -22.88 -19.45 46.15
CA LEU A 512 -23.55 -18.44 45.35
C LEU A 512 -22.50 -17.52 44.76
N LEU A 513 -22.54 -17.30 43.45
CA LEU A 513 -21.60 -16.46 42.72
C LEU A 513 -22.36 -15.48 41.85
N GLY A 514 -22.15 -14.17 42.01
CA GLY A 514 -22.85 -13.19 41.18
C GLY A 514 -22.62 -11.73 41.56
N ASN A 515 -23.51 -10.86 41.10
CA ASN A 515 -23.44 -9.42 41.33
C ASN A 515 -24.02 -9.00 42.70
N LEU A 516 -23.85 -7.72 43.06
CA LEU A 516 -24.37 -7.18 44.33
C LEU A 516 -25.89 -7.35 44.47
N SER A 517 -26.65 -7.21 43.38
CA SER A 517 -28.11 -7.41 43.40
C SER A 517 -28.49 -8.81 43.84
N PHE A 518 -27.69 -9.82 43.47
CA PHE A 518 -27.90 -11.20 43.91
C PHE A 518 -27.64 -11.35 45.41
N CYS A 519 -26.56 -10.73 45.92
CA CYS A 519 -26.28 -10.73 47.35
C CYS A 519 -27.38 -10.06 48.18
N LEU A 520 -27.91 -8.93 47.72
CA LEU A 520 -29.00 -8.21 48.38
C LEU A 520 -30.29 -9.04 48.38
N ARG A 521 -30.59 -9.72 47.27
CA ARG A 521 -31.78 -10.58 47.14
C ARG A 521 -31.77 -11.74 48.14
N GLU A 522 -30.60 -12.33 48.38
CA GLU A 522 -30.44 -13.44 49.34
C GLU A 522 -30.20 -12.94 50.78
N GLY A 523 -30.32 -11.63 51.04
CA GLY A 523 -30.20 -11.05 52.38
C GLY A 523 -28.78 -11.05 52.95
N LEU A 524 -27.74 -11.09 52.11
CA LEU A 524 -26.34 -11.12 52.54
C LEU A 524 -25.87 -9.72 52.99
N SER A 525 -25.17 -9.65 54.13
CA SER A 525 -24.56 -8.41 54.62
C SER A 525 -23.34 -8.04 53.76
N TRP A 526 -23.44 -6.92 53.03
CA TRP A 526 -22.42 -6.41 52.11
C TRP A 526 -21.66 -5.18 52.67
N GLU A 527 -22.12 -4.60 53.79
CA GLU A 527 -21.61 -3.33 54.33
C GLU A 527 -20.13 -3.40 54.73
N LYS A 528 -19.65 -4.56 55.16
CA LYS A 528 -18.24 -4.76 55.54
C LYS A 528 -17.30 -4.86 54.33
N VAL A 529 -17.84 -5.16 53.15
CA VAL A 529 -17.08 -5.36 51.89
C VAL A 529 -17.32 -4.24 50.88
N SER A 530 -18.14 -3.24 51.22
CA SER A 530 -18.43 -2.09 50.35
C SER A 530 -17.16 -1.32 49.93
N HIS A 531 -16.18 -1.19 50.82
CA HIS A 531 -14.92 -0.51 50.51
C HIS A 531 -14.12 -1.19 49.37
N PHE A 532 -14.16 -2.53 49.28
CA PHE A 532 -13.54 -3.26 48.16
C PHE A 532 -14.30 -2.99 46.86
N GLN A 533 -15.64 -2.96 46.92
CA GLN A 533 -16.45 -2.63 45.76
C GLN A 533 -16.14 -1.23 45.25
N ASP A 534 -16.09 -0.23 46.13
CA ASP A 534 -15.78 1.15 45.75
C ASP A 534 -14.38 1.29 45.17
N HIS A 535 -13.39 0.62 45.76
CA HIS A 535 -12.01 0.60 45.27
C HIS A 535 -11.92 -0.02 43.87
N PHE A 536 -12.45 -1.23 43.69
CA PHE A 536 -12.41 -1.91 42.40
C PHE A 536 -13.26 -1.21 41.33
N ALA A 537 -14.38 -0.60 41.71
CA ALA A 537 -15.19 0.20 40.81
C ALA A 537 -14.47 1.49 40.36
N GLN A 538 -13.66 2.11 41.23
CA GLN A 538 -12.81 3.26 40.85
C GLN A 538 -11.73 2.86 39.83
N GLU A 539 -11.25 1.62 39.90
CA GLU A 539 -10.31 1.06 38.93
C GLU A 539 -10.99 0.55 37.64
N GLY A 540 -12.32 0.70 37.53
CA GLY A 540 -13.09 0.26 36.37
C GLY A 540 -13.29 -1.26 36.29
N LYS A 541 -13.09 -1.98 37.41
CA LYS A 541 -13.23 -3.44 37.50
C LYS A 541 -14.67 -3.84 37.83
N THR A 542 -15.09 -4.98 37.30
CA THR A 542 -16.37 -5.61 37.62
C THR A 542 -16.17 -6.56 38.79
N VAL A 543 -16.95 -6.38 39.86
CA VAL A 543 -16.83 -7.19 41.08
C VAL A 543 -17.86 -8.32 41.07
N ILE A 544 -17.39 -9.54 41.30
CA ILE A 544 -18.18 -10.76 41.43
C ILE A 544 -18.05 -11.24 42.87
N TYR A 545 -19.16 -11.48 43.54
CA TYR A 545 -19.20 -11.90 44.93
C TYR A 545 -19.36 -13.41 45.01
N LEU A 546 -18.51 -14.06 45.80
CA LEU A 546 -18.66 -15.45 46.21
C LEU A 546 -19.22 -15.48 47.63
N ALA A 547 -20.36 -16.16 47.82
CA ALA A 547 -20.94 -16.40 49.13
C ALA A 547 -21.06 -17.90 49.40
N VAL A 548 -20.79 -18.28 50.64
CA VAL A 548 -20.86 -19.66 51.15
C VAL A 548 -21.73 -19.65 52.41
N ASP A 549 -22.74 -20.52 52.45
CA ASP A 549 -23.68 -20.69 53.56
C ASP A 549 -24.24 -19.36 54.12
N GLY A 550 -24.67 -18.48 53.21
CA GLY A 550 -25.31 -17.20 53.57
C GLY A 550 -24.35 -16.10 54.02
N LYS A 551 -23.04 -16.22 53.76
CA LYS A 551 -22.04 -15.18 54.04
C LYS A 551 -21.11 -14.96 52.85
N ILE A 552 -20.73 -13.70 52.59
CA ILE A 552 -19.73 -13.36 51.57
C ILE A 552 -18.38 -13.91 52.02
N ALA A 553 -17.86 -14.86 51.25
CA ALA A 553 -16.62 -15.59 51.51
C ALA A 553 -15.46 -15.12 50.63
N GLY A 554 -15.75 -14.42 49.53
CA GLY A 554 -14.72 -13.76 48.73
C GLY A 554 -15.29 -12.84 47.66
N LEU A 555 -14.40 -12.09 47.02
CA LEU A 555 -14.69 -11.27 45.85
C LEU A 555 -13.68 -11.57 44.75
N LEU A 556 -14.13 -11.59 43.50
CA LEU A 556 -13.29 -11.59 42.33
C LEU A 556 -13.47 -10.28 41.58
N ALA A 557 -12.38 -9.64 41.18
CA ALA A 557 -12.41 -8.46 40.33
C ALA A 557 -11.99 -8.86 38.91
N ALA A 558 -12.88 -8.63 37.96
CA ALA A 558 -12.63 -8.86 36.54
C ALA A 558 -12.43 -7.52 35.83
N ALA A 559 -11.39 -7.40 35.02
CA ALA A 559 -11.12 -6.21 34.23
C ALA A 559 -10.76 -6.59 32.80
N ASP A 560 -11.17 -5.75 31.85
CA ASP A 560 -10.64 -5.82 30.50
C ASP A 560 -9.30 -5.05 30.47
N THR A 561 -8.21 -5.80 30.44
CA THR A 561 -6.86 -5.23 30.57
C THR A 561 -6.37 -4.61 29.27
N LEU A 562 -5.53 -3.58 29.39
CA LEU A 562 -4.89 -2.95 28.24
C LEU A 562 -4.01 -3.93 27.45
N LYS A 563 -3.94 -3.74 26.13
CA LYS A 563 -3.00 -4.48 25.30
C LYS A 563 -1.56 -4.11 25.67
N PRO A 564 -0.62 -5.07 25.57
CA PRO A 564 0.81 -4.77 25.70
C PRO A 564 1.21 -3.67 24.70
N GLY A 565 1.99 -2.68 25.16
CA GLY A 565 2.45 -1.57 24.31
C GLY A 565 1.41 -0.46 24.05
N ALA A 566 0.16 -0.57 24.55
CA ALA A 566 -0.83 0.51 24.41
C ALA A 566 -0.34 1.85 24.99
N PRO A 567 0.22 1.92 26.22
CA PRO A 567 0.72 3.19 26.76
C PRO A 567 1.86 3.79 25.91
N GLU A 568 2.76 2.95 25.41
CA GLU A 568 3.90 3.36 24.58
C GLU A 568 3.44 3.90 23.22
N ALA A 569 2.47 3.24 22.59
CA ALA A 569 1.87 3.68 21.34
C ALA A 569 1.19 5.06 21.49
N LEU A 570 0.41 5.25 22.57
CA LEU A 570 -0.31 6.50 22.80
C LEU A 570 0.65 7.64 23.18
N ALA A 571 1.71 7.37 23.94
CA ALA A 571 2.78 8.34 24.17
C ALA A 571 3.44 8.77 22.85
N ALA A 572 3.79 7.82 21.98
CA ALA A 572 4.39 8.11 20.68
C ALA A 572 3.47 8.93 19.75
N LEU A 573 2.14 8.78 19.86
CA LEU A 573 1.18 9.60 19.10
C LEU A 573 1.08 11.03 19.67
N ARG A 574 1.15 11.19 21.00
CA ARG A 574 1.21 12.52 21.64
C ARG A 574 2.48 13.26 21.27
N ASP A 575 3.63 12.59 21.25
CA ASP A 575 4.91 13.16 20.79
C ASP A 575 4.85 13.61 19.33
N MET A 576 3.95 13.02 18.53
CA MET A 576 3.69 13.42 17.15
C MET A 576 2.76 14.65 17.02
N GLY A 577 2.31 15.22 18.14
CA GLY A 577 1.43 16.38 18.24
C GLY A 577 -0.05 16.06 17.95
N LEU A 578 -0.47 14.80 18.07
CA LEU A 578 -1.86 14.38 17.82
C LEU A 578 -2.68 14.46 19.10
N LYS A 579 -3.92 14.96 18.98
CA LYS A 579 -4.92 14.86 20.04
C LYS A 579 -5.45 13.44 20.11
N LEU A 580 -5.61 12.90 21.32
CA LEU A 580 -6.13 11.56 21.53
C LEU A 580 -7.50 11.65 22.20
N SER A 581 -8.46 10.88 21.71
CA SER A 581 -9.79 10.75 22.31
C SER A 581 -10.14 9.27 22.48
N LEU A 582 -10.86 8.94 23.55
CA LEU A 582 -11.37 7.58 23.81
C LEU A 582 -12.88 7.55 23.61
N LEU A 583 -13.36 6.62 22.79
CA LEU A 583 -14.76 6.41 22.49
C LEU A 583 -15.21 5.03 22.96
N SER A 584 -16.30 4.97 23.73
CA SER A 584 -16.83 3.70 24.25
C SER A 584 -18.32 3.79 24.61
N GLY A 585 -19.00 2.64 24.54
CA GLY A 585 -20.37 2.48 25.05
C GLY A 585 -20.44 2.27 26.57
N ASP A 586 -19.31 2.05 27.22
CA ASP A 586 -19.25 1.85 28.67
C ASP A 586 -19.59 3.12 29.46
N ASN A 587 -19.92 2.93 30.73
CA ASN A 587 -20.19 4.03 31.66
C ASN A 587 -18.97 4.96 31.80
N ARG A 588 -19.23 6.21 32.14
CA ARG A 588 -18.19 7.24 32.23
C ARG A 588 -17.06 6.94 33.23
N ARG A 589 -17.33 6.23 34.33
CA ARG A 589 -16.29 5.91 35.34
C ARG A 589 -15.28 4.90 34.79
N THR A 590 -15.77 3.83 34.15
CA THR A 590 -14.92 2.81 33.53
C THR A 590 -14.08 3.39 32.40
N VAL A 591 -14.67 4.23 31.54
CA VAL A 591 -13.93 4.90 30.45
C VAL A 591 -12.86 5.84 30.99
N ALA A 592 -13.17 6.63 32.04
CA ALA A 592 -12.21 7.53 32.66
C ALA A 592 -11.02 6.79 33.31
N ALA A 593 -11.26 5.64 33.94
CA ALA A 593 -10.21 4.82 34.53
C ALA A 593 -9.23 4.29 33.47
N VAL A 594 -9.75 3.78 32.34
CA VAL A 594 -8.92 3.32 31.22
C VAL A 594 -8.16 4.48 30.57
N ALA A 595 -8.85 5.61 30.33
CA ALA A 595 -8.25 6.82 29.76
C ALA A 595 -7.08 7.34 30.59
N ALA A 596 -7.19 7.34 31.93
CA ALA A 596 -6.14 7.78 32.83
C ALA A 596 -4.87 6.89 32.73
N GLN A 597 -5.04 5.57 32.61
CA GLN A 597 -3.91 4.64 32.48
C GLN A 597 -3.09 4.86 31.20
N VAL A 598 -3.75 5.30 30.12
CA VAL A 598 -3.10 5.57 28.83
C VAL A 598 -2.95 7.06 28.52
N GLY A 599 -3.21 7.93 29.49
CA GLY A 599 -3.13 9.40 29.43
C GLY A 599 -3.94 10.05 28.29
N ILE A 600 -5.21 9.66 28.13
CA ILE A 600 -6.17 10.33 27.26
C ILE A 600 -7.01 11.30 28.11
N ASP A 601 -7.09 12.57 27.69
CA ASP A 601 -7.87 13.60 28.39
C ASP A 601 -9.30 13.74 27.84
N ASP A 602 -9.52 13.47 26.55
CA ASP A 602 -10.82 13.59 25.89
C ASP A 602 -11.56 12.25 25.87
N ILE A 603 -12.67 12.15 26.60
CA ILE A 603 -13.45 10.91 26.76
C ILE A 603 -14.89 11.08 26.26
N MET A 604 -15.35 10.08 25.51
CA MET A 604 -16.68 9.97 24.94
C MET A 604 -17.28 8.63 25.40
N ALA A 605 -17.94 8.66 26.55
CA ALA A 605 -18.54 7.50 27.19
C ALA A 605 -20.04 7.39 26.87
N GLU A 606 -20.62 6.21 27.13
CA GLU A 606 -22.06 5.93 26.95
C GLU A 606 -22.55 6.14 25.50
N VAL A 607 -21.66 5.91 24.52
CA VAL A 607 -21.97 6.05 23.08
C VAL A 607 -22.55 4.76 22.52
N LEU A 608 -23.76 4.83 21.97
CA LEU A 608 -24.38 3.69 21.29
C LEU A 608 -23.64 3.36 19.97
N PRO A 609 -23.63 2.10 19.50
CA PRO A 609 -22.96 1.72 18.24
C PRO A 609 -23.39 2.55 17.02
N GLY A 610 -24.67 2.91 16.91
CA GLY A 610 -25.18 3.74 15.82
C GLY A 610 -24.73 5.21 15.86
N ASP A 611 -24.35 5.70 17.04
CA ASP A 611 -24.00 7.10 17.28
C ASP A 611 -22.49 7.36 17.20
N LYS A 612 -21.67 6.30 17.13
CA LYS A 612 -20.21 6.42 17.00
C LYS A 612 -19.82 7.27 15.79
N ALA A 613 -20.44 7.03 14.63
CA ALA A 613 -20.19 7.80 13.42
C ALA A 613 -20.58 9.28 13.56
N ALA A 614 -21.70 9.58 14.23
CA ALA A 614 -22.13 10.96 14.47
C ALA A 614 -21.10 11.73 15.31
N ARG A 615 -20.48 11.05 16.29
CA ARG A 615 -19.45 11.65 17.13
C ARG A 615 -18.15 11.95 16.36
N ILE A 616 -17.77 11.07 15.43
CA ILE A 616 -16.67 11.35 14.50
C ILE A 616 -17.01 12.56 13.60
N ALA A 617 -18.23 12.64 13.07
CA ALA A 617 -18.67 13.76 12.25
C ALA A 617 -18.67 15.10 13.01
N GLU A 618 -19.00 15.09 14.31
CA GLU A 618 -18.92 16.26 15.16
C GLU A 618 -17.49 16.79 15.28
N LEU A 619 -16.50 15.92 15.53
CA LEU A 619 -15.09 16.30 15.55
C LEU A 619 -14.62 16.86 14.20
N GLN A 620 -15.06 16.26 13.10
CA GLN A 620 -14.77 16.75 11.74
C GLN A 620 -15.37 18.13 11.49
N SER A 621 -16.59 18.39 11.99
CA SER A 621 -17.25 19.71 11.87
C SER A 621 -16.49 20.83 12.61
N GLN A 622 -15.69 20.48 13.61
CA GLN A 622 -14.79 21.41 14.32
C GLN A 622 -13.48 21.67 13.56
N GLY A 623 -13.34 21.16 12.34
CA GLY A 623 -12.15 21.30 11.50
C GLY A 623 -11.02 20.35 11.86
N GLN A 624 -11.27 19.33 12.67
CA GLN A 624 -10.29 18.29 12.96
C GLN A 624 -10.22 17.28 11.81
N VAL A 625 -9.02 16.76 11.53
CA VAL A 625 -8.82 15.61 10.63
C VAL A 625 -8.65 14.37 11.50
N VAL A 626 -9.64 13.49 11.44
CA VAL A 626 -9.87 12.46 12.46
C VAL A 626 -9.50 11.08 11.93
N ALA A 627 -8.61 10.39 12.65
CA ALA A 627 -8.43 8.95 12.52
C ALA A 627 -9.33 8.23 13.53
N MET A 628 -10.01 7.17 13.11
CA MET A 628 -10.72 6.25 14.00
C MET A 628 -9.97 4.92 14.04
N VAL A 629 -9.70 4.39 15.23
CA VAL A 629 -9.05 3.08 15.42
C VAL A 629 -10.07 2.12 16.03
N GLY A 630 -10.28 0.97 15.39
CA GLY A 630 -11.23 -0.06 15.82
C GLY A 630 -10.81 -1.46 15.38
N ASP A 631 -11.43 -2.49 15.95
CA ASP A 631 -11.15 -3.92 15.67
C ASP A 631 -12.34 -4.65 15.03
N GLY A 632 -13.56 -4.08 15.07
CA GLY A 632 -14.80 -4.83 14.84
C GLY A 632 -15.76 -4.30 13.77
N VAL A 633 -16.73 -5.16 13.44
CA VAL A 633 -17.93 -4.85 12.61
C VAL A 633 -18.73 -3.69 13.19
N ASN A 634 -18.77 -3.59 14.52
CA ASN A 634 -19.52 -2.55 15.24
C ASN A 634 -18.96 -1.14 15.00
N ASP A 635 -17.68 -1.03 14.65
CA ASP A 635 -17.01 0.24 14.39
C ASP A 635 -16.92 0.57 12.90
N ALA A 636 -17.35 -0.33 12.02
CA ALA A 636 -17.29 -0.12 10.57
C ALA A 636 -17.95 1.20 10.13
N PRO A 637 -19.11 1.64 10.68
CA PRO A 637 -19.67 2.95 10.35
C PRO A 637 -18.78 4.13 10.79
N ALA A 638 -18.14 4.03 11.96
CA ALA A 638 -17.25 5.07 12.48
C ALA A 638 -15.91 5.11 11.72
N LEU A 639 -15.36 3.95 11.37
CA LEU A 639 -14.18 3.80 10.52
C LEU A 639 -14.41 4.41 9.13
N ALA A 640 -15.58 4.16 8.53
CA ALA A 640 -15.94 4.71 7.23
C ALA A 640 -16.22 6.23 7.25
N GLN A 641 -16.70 6.76 8.37
CA GLN A 641 -16.94 8.20 8.55
C GLN A 641 -15.64 8.99 8.77
N ALA A 642 -14.62 8.36 9.36
CA ALA A 642 -13.35 9.01 9.67
C ALA A 642 -12.58 9.45 8.41
N ASP A 643 -11.69 10.44 8.57
CA ASP A 643 -10.77 10.82 7.49
C ASP A 643 -9.73 9.72 7.24
N VAL A 644 -9.39 8.96 8.28
CA VAL A 644 -8.57 7.75 8.17
C VAL A 644 -9.12 6.67 9.09
N GLY A 645 -9.79 5.66 8.52
CA GLY A 645 -10.18 4.47 9.28
C GLY A 645 -9.00 3.52 9.47
N ILE A 646 -8.64 3.18 10.71
CA ILE A 646 -7.57 2.25 11.07
C ILE A 646 -8.17 0.99 11.70
N ALA A 647 -8.05 -0.15 11.02
CA ALA A 647 -8.47 -1.45 11.55
C ALA A 647 -7.29 -2.24 12.15
N LEU A 648 -7.53 -2.91 13.27
CA LEU A 648 -6.60 -3.80 13.96
C LEU A 648 -6.86 -5.28 13.64
N GLY A 649 -5.78 -6.03 13.40
CA GLY A 649 -5.81 -7.49 13.24
C GLY A 649 -6.60 -8.01 12.04
N THR A 650 -6.92 -9.30 12.09
CA THR A 650 -7.84 -9.98 11.15
C THR A 650 -9.29 -9.80 11.60
N GLY A 651 -9.68 -8.58 11.97
CA GLY A 651 -11.09 -8.25 12.24
C GLY A 651 -11.98 -8.70 11.07
N ALA A 652 -13.24 -9.01 11.36
CA ALA A 652 -14.20 -9.54 10.39
C ALA A 652 -14.12 -8.82 9.03
N ASP A 653 -14.30 -9.54 7.91
CA ASP A 653 -14.10 -9.05 6.53
C ASP A 653 -14.69 -7.66 6.26
N VAL A 654 -15.78 -7.29 6.96
CA VAL A 654 -16.44 -5.98 6.91
C VAL A 654 -15.56 -4.82 7.42
N ALA A 655 -14.80 -5.00 8.51
CA ALA A 655 -13.91 -3.98 9.06
C ALA A 655 -12.66 -3.79 8.17
N LEU A 656 -12.16 -4.89 7.61
CA LEU A 656 -11.13 -4.86 6.58
C LEU A 656 -11.60 -4.11 5.33
N GLU A 657 -12.85 -4.30 4.89
CA GLU A 657 -13.41 -3.57 3.76
C GLU A 657 -13.63 -2.08 4.04
N ALA A 658 -13.98 -1.69 5.27
CA ALA A 658 -14.25 -0.30 5.63
C ALA A 658 -13.00 0.55 5.93
N ALA A 659 -11.88 -0.07 6.30
CA ALA A 659 -10.69 0.67 6.74
C ALA A 659 -9.79 1.18 5.59
N ASP A 660 -9.24 2.37 5.79
CA ASP A 660 -8.23 2.99 4.93
C ASP A 660 -6.82 2.48 5.24
N LEU A 661 -6.57 2.09 6.49
CA LEU A 661 -5.32 1.53 6.98
C LEU A 661 -5.62 0.28 7.79
N THR A 662 -4.92 -0.81 7.51
CA THR A 662 -5.09 -2.07 8.24
C THR A 662 -3.77 -2.48 8.84
N LEU A 663 -3.79 -2.84 10.12
CA LEU A 663 -2.68 -3.48 10.80
C LEU A 663 -2.93 -4.99 10.78
N ILE A 664 -2.04 -5.74 10.12
CA ILE A 664 -2.14 -7.21 10.03
C ILE A 664 -2.02 -7.84 11.42
N ARG A 665 -1.22 -7.19 12.28
CA ARG A 665 -0.93 -7.62 13.64
C ARG A 665 -1.76 -6.83 14.63
N ASP A 666 -2.13 -7.50 15.71
CA ASP A 666 -2.81 -6.87 16.83
C ASP A 666 -1.84 -6.12 17.75
N ASP A 667 -1.08 -5.18 17.17
CA ASP A 667 -0.02 -4.41 17.82
C ASP A 667 -0.24 -2.91 17.60
N LEU A 668 -0.62 -2.22 18.68
CA LEU A 668 -0.90 -0.79 18.69
C LEU A 668 0.34 0.07 18.40
N THR A 669 1.55 -0.45 18.64
CA THR A 669 2.79 0.29 18.36
C THR A 669 2.99 0.55 16.86
N LEU A 670 2.29 -0.19 16.01
CA LEU A 670 2.29 0.00 14.57
C LEU A 670 1.49 1.23 14.12
N ILE A 671 0.53 1.72 14.91
CA ILE A 671 -0.26 2.92 14.57
C ILE A 671 0.65 4.15 14.43
N PRO A 672 1.49 4.52 15.43
CA PRO A 672 2.46 5.61 15.27
C PRO A 672 3.40 5.38 14.07
N GLN A 673 3.87 4.15 13.85
CA GLN A 673 4.77 3.82 12.75
C GLN A 673 4.09 4.02 11.39
N ALA A 674 2.83 3.64 11.27
CA ALA A 674 2.03 3.79 10.06
C ALA A 674 1.81 5.27 9.71
N ILE A 675 1.49 6.11 10.71
CA ILE A 675 1.35 7.56 10.52
C ILE A 675 2.71 8.19 10.17
N ARG A 676 3.81 7.77 10.81
CA ARG A 676 5.17 8.24 10.45
C ARG A 676 5.54 7.87 9.01
N LEU A 677 5.24 6.63 8.60
CA LEU A 677 5.48 6.15 7.25
C LEU A 677 4.69 6.99 6.23
N ALA A 678 3.40 7.20 6.45
CA ALA A 678 2.56 8.05 5.60
C ALA A 678 3.09 9.49 5.52
N ARG A 679 3.48 10.08 6.67
CA ARG A 679 4.07 11.42 6.71
C ARG A 679 5.40 11.51 5.93
N GLN A 680 6.24 10.48 6.02
CA GLN A 680 7.51 10.42 5.30
C GLN A 680 7.31 10.19 3.80
N MET A 681 6.36 9.34 3.41
CA MET A 681 5.96 9.16 2.02
C MET A 681 5.51 10.50 1.41
N MET A 682 4.62 11.23 2.08
CA MET A 682 4.15 12.54 1.61
C MET A 682 5.26 13.58 1.53
N ARG A 683 6.19 13.58 2.48
CA ARG A 683 7.37 14.47 2.42
C ARG A 683 8.24 14.17 1.20
N ILE A 684 8.48 12.89 0.89
CA ILE A 684 9.26 12.47 -0.27
C ILE A 684 8.52 12.80 -1.58
N ILE A 685 7.20 12.59 -1.65
CA ILE A 685 6.39 12.98 -2.80
C ILE A 685 6.50 14.49 -3.06
N ARG A 686 6.32 15.32 -2.02
CA ARG A 686 6.48 16.78 -2.15
C ARG A 686 7.88 17.20 -2.59
N GLN A 687 8.93 16.55 -2.06
CA GLN A 687 10.30 16.78 -2.51
C GLN A 687 10.48 16.41 -3.98
N ASN A 688 9.98 15.26 -4.41
CA ASN A 688 10.08 14.79 -5.78
C ASN A 688 9.36 15.73 -6.75
N LEU A 689 8.15 16.18 -6.39
CA LEU A 689 7.40 17.16 -7.17
C LEU A 689 8.13 18.51 -7.23
N PHE A 690 8.64 19.00 -6.10
CA PHE A 690 9.42 20.23 -6.05
C PHE A 690 10.65 20.16 -6.98
N TRP A 691 11.45 19.10 -6.88
CA TRP A 691 12.62 18.91 -7.75
C TRP A 691 12.23 18.74 -9.21
N ALA A 692 11.12 18.08 -9.52
CA ALA A 692 10.62 17.93 -10.89
C ALA A 692 10.18 19.27 -11.52
N PHE A 693 9.72 20.25 -10.73
CA PHE A 693 9.34 21.58 -11.25
C PHE A 693 10.46 22.61 -11.22
N CYS A 694 11.26 22.63 -10.16
CA CYS A 694 12.27 23.67 -9.92
C CYS A 694 13.28 23.72 -11.07
N TYR A 695 13.81 22.57 -11.49
CA TYR A 695 14.80 22.52 -12.57
C TYR A 695 14.23 23.00 -13.91
N ASN A 696 13.01 22.57 -14.26
CA ASN A 696 12.32 22.99 -15.49
C ASN A 696 12.04 24.48 -15.52
N THR A 697 11.65 25.05 -14.38
CA THR A 697 11.34 26.48 -14.26
C THR A 697 12.55 27.36 -14.54
N VAL A 698 13.75 26.92 -14.13
CA VAL A 698 15.01 27.64 -14.38
C VAL A 698 15.57 27.34 -15.77
N ALA A 699 15.46 26.10 -16.22
CA ALA A 699 16.10 25.65 -17.45
C ALA A 699 15.32 26.01 -18.73
N LEU A 700 13.99 26.18 -18.68
CA LEU A 700 13.20 26.64 -19.83
C LEU A 700 13.63 28.04 -20.31
N PRO A 701 13.68 29.07 -19.45
CA PRO A 701 14.13 30.40 -19.86
C PRO A 701 15.57 30.39 -20.36
N ALA A 702 16.46 29.65 -19.69
CA ALA A 702 17.85 29.51 -20.12
C ALA A 702 17.98 28.84 -21.50
N ALA A 703 17.15 27.84 -21.81
CA ALA A 703 17.10 27.24 -23.14
C ALA A 703 16.53 28.20 -24.20
N ALA A 704 15.47 28.95 -23.86
CA ALA A 704 14.89 29.95 -24.77
C ALA A 704 15.88 31.08 -25.11
N LEU A 705 16.72 31.47 -24.14
CA LEU A 705 17.79 32.46 -24.30
C LEU A 705 19.08 31.89 -24.92
N GLY A 706 19.12 30.60 -25.25
CA GLY A 706 20.28 29.96 -25.90
C GLY A 706 21.46 29.63 -24.98
N TYR A 707 21.27 29.65 -23.65
CA TYR A 707 22.30 29.26 -22.68
C TYR A 707 22.38 27.74 -22.44
N LEU A 708 21.43 26.96 -22.96
CA LEU A 708 21.37 25.51 -22.79
C LEU A 708 21.42 24.80 -24.13
N SER A 709 22.37 23.89 -24.29
CA SER A 709 22.39 22.99 -25.44
C SER A 709 21.36 21.85 -25.27
N PRO A 710 20.79 21.33 -26.37
CA PRO A 710 19.89 20.19 -26.34
C PRO A 710 20.47 18.95 -25.61
N ALA A 711 21.77 18.73 -25.73
CA ALA A 711 22.49 17.65 -25.06
C ALA A 711 22.47 17.79 -23.53
N VAL A 712 22.76 18.99 -23.03
CA VAL A 712 22.72 19.28 -21.58
C VAL A 712 21.28 19.17 -21.07
N ALA A 713 20.30 19.63 -21.86
CA ALA A 713 18.89 19.47 -21.52
C ALA A 713 18.48 17.99 -21.39
N ALA A 714 18.87 17.14 -22.33
CA ALA A 714 18.58 15.71 -22.29
C ALA A 714 19.24 15.01 -21.08
N LEU A 715 20.48 15.38 -20.75
CA LEU A 715 21.18 14.84 -19.57
C LEU A 715 20.51 15.29 -18.26
N ALA A 716 20.18 16.58 -18.14
CA ALA A 716 19.52 17.13 -16.96
C ALA A 716 18.17 16.43 -16.69
N MET A 717 17.40 16.18 -17.74
CA MET A 717 16.13 15.43 -17.67
C MET A 717 16.32 13.99 -17.17
N ALA A 718 17.35 13.29 -17.67
CA ALA A 718 17.69 11.94 -17.21
C ALA A 718 18.09 11.93 -15.72
N LEU A 719 18.94 12.87 -15.30
CA LEU A 719 19.37 13.01 -13.90
C LEU A 719 18.20 13.37 -12.97
N SER A 720 17.29 14.24 -13.41
CA SER A 720 16.07 14.58 -12.66
C SER A 720 15.23 13.34 -12.35
N SER A 721 14.98 12.49 -13.35
CA SER A 721 14.23 11.25 -13.18
C SER A 721 14.93 10.27 -12.21
N VAL A 722 16.25 10.16 -12.31
CA VAL A 722 17.06 9.34 -11.38
C VAL A 722 17.01 9.87 -9.95
N SER A 723 17.05 11.20 -9.76
CA SER A 723 17.00 11.81 -8.44
C SER A 723 15.67 11.53 -7.72
N VAL A 724 14.55 11.66 -8.43
CA VAL A 724 13.20 11.39 -7.93
C VAL A 724 13.03 9.93 -7.52
N VAL A 725 13.48 9.00 -8.37
CA VAL A 725 13.39 7.58 -8.06
C VAL A 725 14.33 7.19 -6.92
N SER A 726 15.55 7.71 -6.89
CA SER A 726 16.52 7.46 -5.81
C SER A 726 16.05 8.00 -4.47
N ASN A 727 15.44 9.18 -4.46
CA ASN A 727 14.85 9.76 -3.25
C ASN A 727 13.69 8.89 -2.74
N SER A 728 12.86 8.37 -3.65
CA SER A 728 11.77 7.43 -3.32
C SER A 728 12.28 6.12 -2.72
N LEU A 729 13.41 5.59 -3.21
CA LEU A 729 14.03 4.37 -2.68
C LEU A 729 14.53 4.49 -1.23
N ARG A 730 14.69 5.71 -0.69
CA ARG A 730 15.05 5.91 0.73
C ARG A 730 13.99 5.34 1.68
N LEU A 731 12.73 5.24 1.24
CA LEU A 731 11.65 4.62 2.01
C LEU A 731 11.92 3.15 2.34
N ARG A 732 12.76 2.44 1.56
CA ARG A 732 13.15 1.04 1.86
C ARG A 732 13.92 0.88 3.18
N ARG A 733 14.54 1.96 3.66
CA ARG A 733 15.32 1.95 4.92
C ARG A 733 14.47 2.34 6.13
N PHE A 734 13.18 2.63 5.93
CA PHE A 734 12.27 2.96 7.02
C PHE A 734 12.18 1.80 8.02
N GLY A 735 12.37 2.09 9.31
CA GLY A 735 12.34 1.08 10.38
C GLY A 735 13.50 0.08 10.37
N LYS A 736 14.62 0.35 9.67
CA LYS A 736 15.85 -0.49 9.72
C LYS A 736 16.96 0.07 10.62
N ASN A 737 16.75 1.25 11.21
CA ASN A 737 17.71 1.95 12.07
C ASN A 737 17.19 2.11 13.51
N THR A 738 16.43 1.13 13.99
CA THR A 738 16.11 0.92 15.40
C THR A 738 16.55 -0.47 15.76
#